data_AF-A0A3B8M4G5-F1
#
_entry.id   AF-A0A3B8M4G5-F1
#
_cell.length_a   1.000
_cell.length_b   1.000
_cell.length_c   1.000
_cell.angle_alpha   90.00
_cell.angle_beta   90.00
_cell.angle_gamma   90.00
#
_symmetry.space_group_name_H-M   'P 1'
#
loop_
_entity.id
_entity.type
_entity.pdbx_description
1 polymer ?
#
loop_
_entity_poly.entity_id
_entity_poly.type
_entity_poly.pdbx_seq_one_letter_code
_entity_poly.pdbx_strand_id
1 'polypeptide(L)'
;MRVLKQILRCVLVATICSTFLVLIAQSPVAAADGDLDTSFSTDGWIVVDSHASGEDGIHDVAIDSAGNIITAGWWNNNGQPNKYSWQMLRYTAAGACTNALKFDGNCGTGQYFSSKTDVATEIIIDANGKYVHVGYADANAGTDYDCVVYRTQPTNNWKNTASDFNDGKDTSFSGDGKFVATFSSTKHEWCRAGAIDANGKIVVAGYLKNTNSDYDAIIGRINADGTWDTSFSSDGKYQLSFDQDDLFQDIAIQTDGKIVAVGTSDWGHPEGDLLVARFTTAGSLDTTFGGGDGWVRTDFSNQDRGFGVEIQTNGKIVVVGSCDNTSDGLVARFTTAGALDTTFSGDGKICQDHGGDTELFRDVVIQADGKIFAAGNSNHSGNDKDVSVARFTTSGTLDSTFSGNGLATYDGGSNDDEKTYSVVQASNGNMLLAGSVVQSSDADNFLVQIVSSSTTPAITMAASGKFRQHEANSVIATHEDSGVTAVPGGYQAGDTTNSNHEHADDFDVNGADRTFTLVLGAQPPTNVVLDFTIGSWVGNDDHAAISTTLGTDLVIKDAGGNTVTQATFTNGNWNSTQTFSVVPVQDNVIEGYENGSVVATVNDAASDDMYGIMSVQKNVVIWDDDHNVTNGWDHINGAVDGLTLKGFPAEVVYLDYMQPGEQYVVDPKNGVGLRWYCIDPTALANHGGDVGNYIRSLGQAGVWASQVWIGSQVDHDGNTTFWRHQFANKNWIGLSNMDFGASGGAEQRYVWGSDGKLRWSDDSEVPNGETGTACTGDDRLYFGFAARHEVDKNVGDEDRVSIGAIGSNDPEHTQGTPTIPEGSSTTFDVKLGAPPVNSETVSFSSPYAGASFSPSSITFTNDNYNTAQNVTLS
;
A
#
# COMPACT_ATOMS: atom_id res chain seq x y z
N MET A 1 -12.43 69.46 51.20
CA MET A 1 -12.46 68.94 49.80
C MET A 1 -11.45 67.81 49.50
N ARG A 2 -10.34 67.63 50.24
CA ARG A 2 -9.40 66.51 50.02
C ARG A 2 -9.82 65.19 50.72
N VAL A 3 -10.41 65.26 51.92
CA VAL A 3 -10.84 64.06 52.69
C VAL A 3 -12.04 63.35 52.02
N LEU A 4 -12.99 64.10 51.46
CA LEU A 4 -14.15 63.52 50.76
C LEU A 4 -13.76 62.81 49.44
N LYS A 5 -12.67 63.23 48.78
CA LYS A 5 -12.14 62.57 47.58
C LYS A 5 -11.37 61.28 47.88
N GLN A 6 -10.82 61.13 49.08
CA GLN A 6 -10.13 59.90 49.51
C GLN A 6 -11.12 58.82 49.95
N ILE A 7 -12.20 59.20 50.65
CA ILE A 7 -13.26 58.26 51.04
C ILE A 7 -14.02 57.75 49.81
N LEU A 8 -14.30 58.61 48.82
CA LEU A 8 -14.94 58.18 47.58
C LEU A 8 -14.07 57.24 46.73
N ARG A 9 -12.73 57.37 46.80
CA ARG A 9 -11.80 56.45 46.11
C ARG A 9 -11.66 55.10 46.84
N CYS A 10 -11.66 55.07 48.16
CA CYS A 10 -11.65 53.80 48.90
C CYS A 10 -12.98 53.04 48.76
N VAL A 11 -14.13 53.73 48.73
CA VAL A 11 -15.43 53.08 48.53
C VAL A 11 -15.59 52.61 47.08
N LEU A 12 -15.12 53.35 46.08
CA LEU A 12 -15.18 52.89 44.67
C LEU A 12 -14.26 51.68 44.41
N VAL A 13 -13.09 51.60 45.05
CA VAL A 13 -12.20 50.42 44.95
C VAL A 13 -12.77 49.21 45.72
N ALA A 14 -13.40 49.42 46.89
CA ALA A 14 -14.03 48.33 47.63
C ALA A 14 -15.31 47.80 46.94
N THR A 15 -16.06 48.65 46.23
CA THR A 15 -17.31 48.25 45.54
C THR A 15 -17.03 47.61 44.17
N ILE A 16 -15.90 47.92 43.52
CA ILE A 16 -15.48 47.24 42.28
C ILE A 16 -14.80 45.89 42.58
N CYS A 17 -14.28 45.67 43.79
CA CYS A 17 -13.66 44.40 44.20
C CYS A 17 -14.65 43.38 44.81
N SER A 18 -15.94 43.70 44.93
CA SER A 18 -16.93 42.85 45.62
C SER A 18 -18.17 42.46 44.80
N THR A 19 -18.21 42.76 43.50
CA THR A 19 -19.28 42.27 42.60
C THR A 19 -18.73 41.80 41.26
N PHE A 20 -17.97 40.71 41.31
CA PHE A 20 -17.88 39.64 40.31
C PHE A 20 -16.98 38.54 40.89
N LEU A 21 -17.36 38.01 42.07
CA LEU A 21 -17.03 36.60 42.33
C LEU A 21 -18.06 35.81 41.51
N VAL A 22 -17.84 35.73 40.20
CA VAL A 22 -18.34 34.60 39.45
C VAL A 22 -17.67 33.43 40.16
N LEU A 23 -18.44 32.64 40.92
CA LEU A 23 -18.11 31.23 41.00
C LEU A 23 -18.15 30.79 39.53
N ILE A 24 -17.00 30.88 38.87
CA ILE A 24 -16.73 30.01 37.77
C ILE A 24 -16.79 28.69 38.51
N ALA A 25 -17.93 27.98 38.39
CA ALA A 25 -17.89 26.56 38.56
C ALA A 25 -16.77 26.15 37.62
N GLN A 26 -15.57 25.94 38.18
CA GLN A 26 -14.54 25.23 37.46
C GLN A 26 -15.26 23.95 37.09
N SER A 27 -15.63 23.83 35.82
CA SER A 27 -15.86 22.52 35.24
C SER A 27 -14.73 21.65 35.77
N PRO A 28 -15.04 20.51 36.40
CA PRO A 28 -14.02 19.69 37.03
C PRO A 28 -12.84 19.61 36.07
N VAL A 29 -11.67 20.05 36.53
CA VAL A 29 -10.46 20.00 35.72
C VAL A 29 -10.38 18.54 35.27
N ALA A 30 -10.34 18.30 33.96
CA ALA A 30 -10.16 16.96 33.45
C ALA A 30 -8.96 16.36 34.18
N ALA A 31 -9.13 15.17 34.75
CA ALA A 31 -8.09 14.48 35.48
C ALA A 31 -6.81 14.45 34.63
N ALA A 32 -5.68 14.78 35.25
CA ALA A 32 -4.40 14.82 34.56
C ALA A 32 -3.96 13.40 34.19
N ASP A 33 -3.02 13.31 33.28
CA ASP A 33 -2.43 12.04 32.90
C ASP A 33 -1.69 11.43 34.10
N GLY A 34 -2.04 10.20 34.47
CA GLY A 34 -1.60 9.54 35.69
C GLY A 34 -2.42 9.85 36.95
N ASP A 35 -3.52 10.59 36.86
CA ASP A 35 -4.50 10.66 37.94
C ASP A 35 -5.42 9.42 37.93
N LEU A 36 -6.02 9.11 39.08
CA LEU A 36 -7.11 8.13 39.18
C LEU A 36 -8.33 8.62 38.38
N ASP A 37 -8.94 7.72 37.60
CA ASP A 37 -10.13 8.01 36.81
C ASP A 37 -11.39 7.99 37.69
N THR A 38 -11.74 9.14 38.25
CA THR A 38 -12.95 9.31 39.07
C THR A 38 -14.29 9.19 38.30
N SER A 39 -14.25 8.97 36.98
CA SER A 39 -15.45 8.60 36.22
C SER A 39 -15.75 7.10 36.24
N PHE A 40 -14.75 6.28 36.59
CA PHE A 40 -14.86 4.84 36.80
C PHE A 40 -15.58 4.53 38.11
N SER A 41 -15.16 5.17 39.19
CA SER A 41 -15.79 5.16 40.51
C SER A 41 -15.49 6.49 41.22
N THR A 42 -16.10 6.76 42.38
CA THR A 42 -15.93 8.05 43.07
C THR A 42 -14.49 8.39 43.46
N ASP A 43 -13.64 7.38 43.61
CA ASP A 43 -12.23 7.46 43.98
C ASP A 43 -11.29 6.81 42.95
N GLY A 44 -11.82 6.28 41.84
CA GLY A 44 -11.07 5.54 40.81
C GLY A 44 -10.78 4.07 41.18
N TRP A 45 -11.17 3.63 42.37
CA TRP A 45 -11.04 2.27 42.87
C TRP A 45 -12.38 1.55 42.92
N ILE A 46 -12.33 0.26 42.63
CA ILE A 46 -13.43 -0.67 42.88
C ILE A 46 -12.82 -1.84 43.62
N VAL A 47 -13.05 -1.89 44.93
CA VAL A 47 -12.74 -3.06 45.75
C VAL A 47 -14.03 -3.82 45.97
N VAL A 48 -14.04 -5.10 45.62
CA VAL A 48 -15.22 -5.96 45.71
C VAL A 48 -14.86 -7.20 46.50
N ASP A 49 -15.31 -7.21 47.75
CA ASP A 49 -15.53 -8.44 48.51
C ASP A 49 -16.68 -9.19 47.83
N SER A 50 -16.35 -10.10 46.90
CA SER A 50 -17.39 -10.82 46.16
C SER A 50 -18.10 -11.84 47.05
N HIS A 51 -17.50 -12.21 48.19
CA HIS A 51 -18.00 -13.21 49.12
C HIS A 51 -17.56 -12.91 50.56
N ALA A 52 -18.48 -12.38 51.38
CA ALA A 52 -18.31 -11.86 52.74
C ALA A 52 -17.60 -12.74 53.82
N SER A 53 -17.06 -13.90 53.44
CA SER A 53 -16.29 -14.79 54.31
C SER A 53 -15.16 -15.53 53.58
N GLY A 54 -14.73 -15.10 52.38
CA GLY A 54 -13.74 -15.84 51.62
C GLY A 54 -12.92 -15.04 50.62
N GLU A 55 -11.59 -15.07 50.84
CA GLU A 55 -10.53 -14.58 49.96
C GLU A 55 -10.83 -14.79 48.46
N ASP A 56 -10.71 -13.73 47.69
CA ASP A 56 -10.70 -13.71 46.24
C ASP A 56 -9.62 -12.79 45.66
N GLY A 57 -9.31 -13.00 44.39
CA GLY A 57 -8.29 -12.22 43.70
C GLY A 57 -8.35 -12.39 42.19
N ILE A 58 -8.11 -11.30 41.46
CA ILE A 58 -7.99 -11.29 39.99
C ILE A 58 -6.53 -11.50 39.61
N HIS A 59 -6.27 -12.41 38.67
CA HIS A 59 -4.97 -12.54 38.01
C HIS A 59 -4.93 -11.81 36.68
N ASP A 60 -6.03 -11.81 35.93
CA ASP A 60 -6.04 -11.23 34.60
C ASP A 60 -7.37 -10.55 34.23
N VAL A 61 -7.29 -9.56 33.33
CA VAL A 61 -8.42 -8.74 32.88
C VAL A 61 -8.38 -8.51 31.37
N ALA A 62 -9.54 -8.68 30.73
CA ALA A 62 -9.75 -8.42 29.30
C ALA A 62 -10.97 -7.53 29.06
N ILE A 63 -10.99 -6.82 27.92
CA ILE A 63 -12.09 -5.97 27.48
C ILE A 63 -12.78 -6.60 26.27
N ASP A 64 -14.09 -6.87 26.40
CA ASP A 64 -14.86 -7.42 25.27
C ASP A 64 -15.21 -6.36 24.22
N SER A 65 -15.70 -6.80 23.05
CA SER A 65 -16.08 -5.89 21.95
C SER A 65 -17.19 -4.89 22.28
N ALA A 66 -17.95 -5.11 23.37
CA ALA A 66 -18.95 -4.19 23.87
C ALA A 66 -18.39 -3.24 24.95
N GLY A 67 -17.10 -3.35 25.27
CA GLY A 67 -16.41 -2.57 26.29
C GLY A 67 -16.63 -3.07 27.72
N ASN A 68 -17.19 -4.27 27.91
CA ASN A 68 -17.31 -4.85 29.25
C ASN A 68 -15.97 -5.39 29.72
N ILE A 69 -15.75 -5.27 31.03
CA ILE A 69 -14.57 -5.77 31.72
C ILE A 69 -14.84 -7.22 32.12
N ILE A 70 -13.98 -8.13 31.71
CA ILE A 70 -14.02 -9.55 32.02
C ILE A 70 -12.76 -9.90 32.82
N THR A 71 -12.90 -10.51 33.99
CA THR A 71 -11.74 -10.89 34.80
C THR A 71 -11.68 -12.38 35.03
N ALA A 72 -10.48 -12.90 35.27
CA ALA A 72 -10.25 -14.26 35.73
C ALA A 72 -9.32 -14.29 36.94
N GLY A 73 -9.56 -15.25 37.83
CA GLY A 73 -8.79 -15.38 39.05
C GLY A 73 -9.25 -16.56 39.91
N TRP A 74 -9.29 -16.33 41.21
CA TRP A 74 -9.56 -17.38 42.19
C TRP A 74 -10.49 -16.90 43.31
N TRP A 75 -11.17 -17.85 43.93
CA TRP A 75 -12.00 -17.64 45.12
C TRP A 75 -11.95 -18.84 46.06
N ASN A 76 -11.71 -18.64 47.35
CA ASN A 76 -11.43 -19.71 48.32
C ASN A 76 -12.66 -20.45 48.90
N ASN A 77 -13.83 -20.33 48.27
CA ASN A 77 -15.06 -21.04 48.64
C ASN A 77 -15.52 -20.80 50.09
N ASN A 78 -15.65 -19.52 50.46
CA ASN A 78 -16.05 -19.04 51.80
C ASN A 78 -15.07 -19.47 52.91
N GLY A 79 -13.77 -19.23 52.70
CA GLY A 79 -12.75 -19.41 53.72
C GLY A 79 -12.41 -20.87 54.01
N GLN A 80 -12.73 -21.79 53.08
CA GLN A 80 -12.39 -23.20 53.25
C GLN A 80 -10.91 -23.42 52.92
N PRO A 81 -10.08 -23.92 53.86
CA PRO A 81 -8.65 -24.10 53.61
C PRO A 81 -8.40 -25.02 52.40
N ASN A 82 -7.58 -24.52 51.46
CA ASN A 82 -7.17 -25.22 50.24
C ASN A 82 -8.31 -25.55 49.25
N LYS A 83 -9.41 -24.78 49.23
CA LYS A 83 -10.51 -24.96 48.28
C LYS A 83 -10.75 -23.73 47.41
N TYR A 84 -9.78 -23.43 46.57
CA TYR A 84 -9.90 -22.34 45.60
C TYR A 84 -10.63 -22.83 44.34
N SER A 85 -11.53 -21.99 43.84
CA SER A 85 -12.29 -22.19 42.60
C SER A 85 -11.84 -21.13 41.60
N TRP A 86 -11.85 -21.46 40.30
CA TRP A 86 -11.70 -20.45 39.25
C TRP A 86 -12.83 -19.44 39.38
N GLN A 87 -12.48 -18.16 39.45
CA GLN A 87 -13.44 -17.08 39.50
C GLN A 87 -13.45 -16.34 38.17
N MET A 88 -14.65 -15.96 37.71
CA MET A 88 -14.83 -15.02 36.61
C MET A 88 -15.81 -13.93 37.03
N LEU A 89 -15.46 -12.67 36.79
CA LEU A 89 -16.33 -11.52 37.07
C LEU A 89 -16.58 -10.74 35.78
N ARG A 90 -17.70 -10.02 35.74
CA ARG A 90 -18.05 -9.14 34.62
C ARG A 90 -18.63 -7.81 35.08
N TYR A 91 -18.05 -6.73 34.56
CA TYR A 91 -18.45 -5.35 34.83
C TYR A 91 -18.72 -4.58 33.54
N THR A 92 -19.50 -3.50 33.62
CA THR A 92 -19.58 -2.54 32.50
C THR A 92 -18.24 -1.83 32.31
N ALA A 93 -18.08 -1.08 31.21
CA ALA A 93 -16.95 -0.18 31.00
C ALA A 93 -16.72 0.82 32.15
N ALA A 94 -17.78 1.15 32.90
CA ALA A 94 -17.74 2.03 34.07
C ALA A 94 -17.64 1.25 35.40
N GLY A 95 -17.16 0.01 35.36
CA GLY A 95 -16.92 -0.81 36.56
C GLY A 95 -18.17 -1.26 37.31
N ALA A 96 -19.36 -1.02 36.77
CA ALA A 96 -20.61 -1.34 37.46
C ALA A 96 -21.08 -2.76 37.15
N CYS A 97 -21.49 -3.50 38.19
CA CYS A 97 -22.25 -4.73 38.00
C CYS A 97 -23.76 -4.43 37.85
N THR A 98 -24.28 -4.63 36.64
CA THR A 98 -25.70 -4.41 36.33
C THR A 98 -26.45 -5.73 36.17
N ASN A 99 -27.78 -5.70 36.34
CA ASN A 99 -28.59 -6.91 36.15
C ASN A 99 -28.47 -7.52 34.74
N ALA A 100 -28.17 -6.70 33.73
CA ALA A 100 -27.97 -7.19 32.38
C ALA A 100 -26.69 -8.02 32.23
N LEU A 101 -25.67 -7.77 33.06
CA LEU A 101 -24.36 -8.44 33.00
C LEU A 101 -24.20 -9.61 33.98
N LYS A 102 -25.22 -9.91 34.79
CA LYS A 102 -25.14 -11.00 35.76
C LYS A 102 -25.14 -12.37 35.05
N PHE A 103 -24.28 -13.27 35.52
CA PHE A 103 -24.25 -14.65 35.03
C PHE A 103 -25.42 -15.44 35.60
N ASP A 104 -25.49 -15.60 36.92
CA ASP A 104 -26.46 -16.46 37.63
C ASP A 104 -27.28 -15.67 38.67
N GLY A 105 -27.45 -14.37 38.42
CA GLY A 105 -27.95 -13.42 39.42
C GLY A 105 -26.85 -12.75 40.24
N ASN A 106 -25.58 -13.16 40.06
CA ASN A 106 -24.39 -12.50 40.58
C ASN A 106 -23.52 -11.92 39.45
N CYS A 107 -22.64 -10.98 39.84
CA CYS A 107 -21.71 -10.28 38.96
C CYS A 107 -20.56 -11.18 38.47
N GLY A 108 -20.34 -12.27 39.20
CA GLY A 108 -19.36 -13.28 38.89
C GLY A 108 -19.89 -14.68 39.16
N THR A 109 -19.10 -15.66 38.79
CA THR A 109 -19.39 -17.09 38.94
C THR A 109 -18.10 -17.86 39.16
N GLY A 110 -18.20 -19.09 39.68
CA GLY A 110 -17.06 -19.90 40.10
C GLY A 110 -17.08 -21.33 39.52
N GLN A 111 -15.92 -21.90 39.18
CA GLN A 111 -15.76 -23.34 38.93
C GLN A 111 -14.82 -24.01 39.91
N TYR A 112 -15.33 -25.10 40.48
CA TYR A 112 -14.56 -26.04 41.27
C TYR A 112 -14.39 -27.32 40.46
N PHE A 113 -13.25 -27.45 39.80
CA PHE A 113 -12.91 -28.62 38.99
C PHE A 113 -12.33 -29.74 39.84
N SER A 114 -11.68 -29.41 40.96
CA SER A 114 -10.89 -30.37 41.73
C SER A 114 -11.02 -30.20 43.23
N SER A 115 -10.50 -31.14 44.01
CA SER A 115 -10.42 -31.00 45.46
C SER A 115 -9.34 -30.01 45.95
N LYS A 116 -8.53 -29.49 45.03
CA LYS A 116 -7.39 -28.62 45.30
C LYS A 116 -7.67 -27.18 44.91
N THR A 117 -6.64 -26.35 45.00
CA THR A 117 -6.64 -24.99 44.49
C THR A 117 -6.77 -24.99 42.97
N ASP A 118 -7.89 -24.48 42.47
CA ASP A 118 -8.08 -24.17 41.07
C ASP A 118 -7.85 -22.65 40.89
N VAL A 119 -6.95 -22.25 39.99
CA VAL A 119 -6.69 -20.84 39.65
C VAL A 119 -6.72 -20.62 38.15
N ALA A 120 -7.51 -19.64 37.69
CA ALA A 120 -7.39 -19.10 36.34
C ALA A 120 -6.37 -17.96 36.37
N THR A 121 -5.35 -18.04 35.52
CA THR A 121 -4.24 -17.07 35.48
C THR A 121 -4.33 -16.12 34.29
N GLU A 122 -5.15 -16.46 33.29
CA GLU A 122 -5.27 -15.75 32.02
C GLU A 122 -6.74 -15.79 31.53
N ILE A 123 -7.20 -14.70 30.92
CA ILE A 123 -8.49 -14.59 30.25
C ILE A 123 -8.38 -13.98 28.85
N ILE A 124 -8.71 -14.78 27.84
CA ILE A 124 -8.66 -14.38 26.43
C ILE A 124 -10.08 -14.36 25.88
N ILE A 125 -10.36 -13.42 24.97
CA ILE A 125 -11.63 -13.33 24.26
C ILE A 125 -11.39 -13.74 22.80
N ASP A 126 -12.04 -14.81 22.35
CA ASP A 126 -11.91 -15.27 20.97
C ASP A 126 -12.65 -14.36 19.98
N ALA A 127 -12.39 -14.53 18.67
CA ALA A 127 -13.01 -13.73 17.61
C ALA A 127 -14.55 -13.84 17.54
N ASN A 128 -15.16 -14.84 18.18
CA ASN A 128 -16.61 -15.00 18.28
C ASN A 128 -17.16 -14.45 19.61
N GLY A 129 -16.32 -13.80 20.42
CA GLY A 129 -16.65 -13.25 21.73
C GLY A 129 -16.72 -14.29 22.85
N LYS A 130 -16.27 -15.54 22.64
CA LYS A 130 -16.22 -16.54 23.72
C LYS A 130 -15.05 -16.27 24.65
N TYR A 131 -15.19 -16.63 25.92
CA TYR A 131 -14.16 -16.43 26.92
C TYR A 131 -13.35 -17.71 27.12
N VAL A 132 -12.03 -17.62 27.02
CA VAL A 132 -11.06 -18.71 27.15
C VAL A 132 -10.21 -18.43 28.37
N HIS A 133 -10.35 -19.27 29.38
CA HIS A 133 -9.58 -19.21 30.62
C HIS A 133 -8.44 -20.21 30.55
N VAL A 134 -7.23 -19.79 30.90
CA VAL A 134 -6.07 -20.68 31.08
C VAL A 134 -5.63 -20.62 32.53
N GLY A 135 -5.19 -21.76 33.07
CA GLY A 135 -4.69 -21.84 34.43
C GLY A 135 -4.40 -23.27 34.84
N TYR A 136 -4.54 -23.56 36.13
CA TYR A 136 -4.27 -24.88 36.69
C TYR A 136 -5.34 -25.33 37.69
N ALA A 137 -5.54 -26.65 37.75
CA ALA A 137 -6.50 -27.34 38.61
C ALA A 137 -6.13 -28.83 38.72
N ASP A 138 -6.61 -29.58 39.73
CA ASP A 138 -6.47 -31.05 39.77
C ASP A 138 -7.62 -31.74 39.01
N ALA A 139 -7.60 -31.61 37.69
CA ALA A 139 -8.73 -31.94 36.83
C ALA A 139 -8.84 -33.45 36.51
N ASN A 140 -7.83 -34.25 36.87
CA ASN A 140 -7.75 -35.68 36.60
C ASN A 140 -7.92 -36.60 37.83
N ALA A 141 -8.33 -36.05 38.98
CA ALA A 141 -8.44 -36.77 40.26
C ALA A 141 -7.11 -37.44 40.70
N GLY A 142 -6.01 -36.78 40.37
CA GLY A 142 -4.64 -37.21 40.63
C GLY A 142 -4.09 -36.65 41.94
N THR A 143 -2.76 -36.70 42.10
CA THR A 143 -2.07 -36.02 43.21
C THR A 143 -1.30 -34.78 42.75
N ASP A 144 -1.37 -34.46 41.47
CA ASP A 144 -0.73 -33.36 40.76
C ASP A 144 -1.68 -32.19 40.47
N TYR A 145 -1.11 -31.07 39.99
CA TYR A 145 -1.88 -29.99 39.37
C TYR A 145 -1.76 -30.20 37.87
N ASP A 146 -2.86 -30.04 37.14
CA ASP A 146 -2.89 -30.11 35.69
C ASP A 146 -3.04 -28.71 35.10
N CYS A 147 -2.42 -28.48 33.93
CA CYS A 147 -2.78 -27.33 33.11
C CYS A 147 -4.18 -27.50 32.53
N VAL A 148 -5.02 -26.48 32.63
CA VAL A 148 -6.41 -26.53 32.18
C VAL A 148 -6.72 -25.32 31.29
N VAL A 149 -7.49 -25.57 30.24
CA VAL A 149 -8.13 -24.54 29.42
C VAL A 149 -9.64 -24.73 29.49
N TYR A 150 -10.37 -23.67 29.82
CA TYR A 150 -11.82 -23.71 29.89
C TYR A 150 -12.42 -22.63 28.99
N ARG A 151 -13.36 -23.01 28.11
CA ARG A 151 -14.04 -22.10 27.19
C ARG A 151 -15.53 -21.99 27.49
N THR A 152 -16.02 -20.75 27.50
CA THR A 152 -17.40 -20.41 27.84
C THR A 152 -18.07 -19.56 26.77
N GLN A 153 -19.39 -19.59 26.73
CA GLN A 153 -20.21 -18.70 25.91
C GLN A 153 -20.33 -17.32 26.58
N PRO A 154 -20.42 -16.21 25.82
CA PRO A 154 -20.58 -14.86 26.39
C PRO A 154 -21.99 -14.57 26.94
N THR A 155 -22.87 -15.57 26.96
CA THR A 155 -24.29 -15.41 27.30
C THR A 155 -24.53 -15.12 28.78
N ASN A 156 -25.72 -14.61 29.10
CA ASN A 156 -26.12 -14.20 30.45
C ASN A 156 -27.20 -15.15 30.99
N ASN A 157 -27.57 -15.03 32.27
CA ASN A 157 -28.63 -15.82 32.92
C ASN A 157 -28.39 -17.34 32.90
N TRP A 158 -27.16 -17.77 33.21
CA TRP A 158 -26.82 -19.14 33.54
C TRP A 158 -27.68 -19.58 34.74
N LYS A 159 -28.13 -20.84 34.80
CA LYS A 159 -29.02 -21.23 35.89
C LYS A 159 -28.17 -21.36 37.16
N ASN A 160 -28.58 -20.61 38.18
CA ASN A 160 -28.04 -20.66 39.54
C ASN A 160 -28.29 -22.06 40.15
N THR A 161 -27.41 -22.99 39.82
CA THR A 161 -27.41 -24.37 40.28
C THR A 161 -25.96 -24.71 40.55
N ALA A 162 -25.70 -25.41 41.66
CA ALA A 162 -24.40 -25.58 42.33
C ALA A 162 -23.14 -26.00 41.52
N SER A 163 -23.17 -25.99 40.19
CA SER A 163 -22.03 -26.02 39.26
C SER A 163 -22.12 -24.86 38.27
N ASP A 164 -22.01 -23.60 38.72
CA ASP A 164 -22.55 -22.43 38.01
C ASP A 164 -21.94 -22.07 36.63
N PHE A 165 -20.78 -22.60 36.21
CA PHE A 165 -20.33 -22.51 34.79
C PHE A 165 -20.78 -23.69 33.89
N ASN A 166 -21.42 -24.76 34.38
CA ASN A 166 -21.84 -25.86 33.51
C ASN A 166 -22.92 -25.45 32.49
N ASP A 167 -23.69 -24.41 32.78
CA ASP A 167 -24.73 -23.86 31.89
C ASP A 167 -24.17 -22.86 30.86
N GLY A 168 -22.98 -22.31 31.12
CA GLY A 168 -22.27 -21.36 30.26
C GLY A 168 -21.20 -21.98 29.37
N LYS A 169 -20.91 -23.27 29.53
CA LYS A 169 -19.81 -23.94 28.85
C LYS A 169 -19.96 -23.96 27.33
N ASP A 170 -18.84 -23.85 26.63
CA ASP A 170 -18.82 -24.09 25.21
C ASP A 170 -18.70 -25.59 24.89
N THR A 171 -19.83 -26.25 24.65
CA THR A 171 -19.85 -27.69 24.30
C THR A 171 -19.18 -28.01 22.96
N SER A 172 -18.84 -27.01 22.14
CA SER A 172 -18.03 -27.24 20.92
C SER A 172 -16.53 -27.37 21.21
N PHE A 173 -16.09 -27.09 22.44
CA PHE A 173 -14.73 -27.27 22.92
C PHE A 173 -14.67 -28.49 23.83
N SER A 174 -13.94 -29.54 23.45
CA SER A 174 -13.79 -30.80 24.22
C SER A 174 -15.10 -31.51 24.59
N GLY A 175 -16.25 -31.09 24.05
CA GLY A 175 -17.59 -31.59 24.40
C GLY A 175 -18.19 -30.98 25.67
N ASP A 176 -17.38 -30.50 26.61
CA ASP A 176 -17.81 -29.96 27.90
C ASP A 176 -17.17 -28.60 28.26
N GLY A 177 -16.55 -27.92 27.30
CA GLY A 177 -15.89 -26.64 27.52
C GLY A 177 -14.54 -26.75 28.21
N LYS A 178 -14.12 -27.93 28.69
CA LYS A 178 -12.89 -28.11 29.48
C LYS A 178 -11.90 -28.99 28.75
N PHE A 179 -10.69 -28.49 28.59
CA PHE A 179 -9.55 -29.27 28.11
C PHE A 179 -8.48 -29.35 29.19
N VAL A 180 -8.06 -30.56 29.53
CA VAL A 180 -6.92 -30.79 30.42
C VAL A 180 -5.67 -30.99 29.57
N ALA A 181 -4.81 -29.97 29.58
CA ALA A 181 -3.61 -29.91 28.79
C ALA A 181 -2.47 -30.66 29.50
N THR A 182 -2.59 -31.99 29.60
CA THR A 182 -1.60 -32.83 30.28
C THR A 182 -0.27 -32.91 29.50
N PHE A 183 0.80 -32.39 30.08
CA PHE A 183 2.19 -32.55 29.65
C PHE A 183 2.85 -33.79 30.26
N SER A 184 2.48 -34.15 31.49
CA SER A 184 2.93 -35.31 32.27
C SER A 184 1.83 -35.79 33.20
N SER A 185 1.55 -37.09 33.21
CA SER A 185 0.46 -37.66 34.02
C SER A 185 0.80 -37.91 35.50
N THR A 186 1.90 -37.32 36.01
CA THR A 186 2.40 -37.60 37.36
C THR A 186 3.03 -36.40 38.06
N LYS A 187 3.04 -35.23 37.41
CA LYS A 187 3.85 -34.07 37.78
C LYS A 187 2.96 -32.84 37.79
N HIS A 188 3.32 -31.86 38.61
CA HIS A 188 2.55 -30.62 38.68
C HIS A 188 2.82 -29.76 37.44
N GLU A 189 1.77 -29.31 36.79
CA GLU A 189 1.76 -28.45 35.62
C GLU A 189 1.06 -27.16 36.01
N TRP A 190 1.77 -26.03 35.90
CA TRP A 190 1.21 -24.72 36.17
C TRP A 190 1.27 -23.89 34.90
N CYS A 191 0.16 -23.86 34.16
CA CYS A 191 0.00 -22.87 33.11
C CYS A 191 -0.21 -21.49 33.72
N ARG A 192 0.48 -20.52 33.14
CA ARG A 192 0.55 -19.13 33.58
C ARG A 192 -0.07 -18.18 32.57
N ALA A 193 0.08 -18.49 31.28
CA ALA A 193 -0.42 -17.64 30.21
C ALA A 193 -1.03 -18.44 29.05
N GLY A 194 -1.76 -17.72 28.22
CA GLY A 194 -2.33 -18.22 26.99
C GLY A 194 -2.49 -17.13 25.93
N ALA A 195 -2.55 -17.53 24.67
CA ALA A 195 -2.82 -16.63 23.55
C ALA A 195 -3.61 -17.35 22.46
N ILE A 196 -4.34 -16.61 21.63
CA ILE A 196 -5.12 -17.18 20.51
C ILE A 196 -4.53 -16.70 19.18
N ASP A 197 -4.23 -17.64 18.29
CA ASP A 197 -3.74 -17.32 16.94
C ASP A 197 -4.88 -16.90 15.99
N ALA A 198 -4.53 -16.39 14.81
CA ALA A 198 -5.50 -15.95 13.80
C ALA A 198 -6.44 -17.06 13.28
N ASN A 199 -6.11 -18.34 13.53
CA ASN A 199 -6.94 -19.50 13.17
C ASN A 199 -7.81 -19.98 14.34
N GLY A 200 -7.79 -19.28 15.48
CA GLY A 200 -8.53 -19.65 16.69
C GLY A 200 -7.91 -20.81 17.48
N LYS A 201 -6.64 -21.18 17.21
CA LYS A 201 -5.91 -22.14 18.04
C LYS A 201 -5.39 -21.43 19.29
N ILE A 202 -5.40 -22.14 20.41
CA ILE A 202 -5.01 -21.62 21.72
C ILE A 202 -3.60 -22.13 22.03
N VAL A 203 -2.67 -21.22 22.29
CA VAL A 203 -1.34 -21.52 22.82
C VAL A 203 -1.40 -21.36 24.34
N VAL A 204 -0.76 -22.26 25.07
CA VAL A 204 -0.63 -22.19 26.54
C VAL A 204 0.83 -22.32 26.93
N ALA A 205 1.23 -21.64 27.99
CA ALA A 205 2.60 -21.72 28.51
C ALA A 205 2.63 -21.69 30.04
N GLY A 206 3.73 -22.19 30.60
CA GLY A 206 3.93 -22.27 32.04
C GLY A 206 5.16 -23.09 32.39
N TYR A 207 5.05 -23.87 33.46
CA TYR A 207 6.13 -24.77 33.88
C TYR A 207 5.63 -26.09 34.48
N LEU A 208 6.46 -27.11 34.33
CA LEU A 208 6.30 -28.47 34.85
C LEU A 208 7.24 -28.67 36.04
N LYS A 209 6.74 -29.20 37.16
CA LYS A 209 7.57 -29.59 38.30
C LYS A 209 8.05 -31.02 38.19
N ASN A 210 9.29 -31.22 37.77
CA ASN A 210 9.90 -32.54 37.71
C ASN A 210 10.21 -33.07 39.12
N THR A 211 10.85 -32.26 39.96
CA THR A 211 11.20 -32.58 41.34
C THR A 211 11.01 -31.37 42.26
N ASN A 212 11.43 -31.44 43.53
CA ASN A 212 11.31 -30.28 44.43
C ASN A 212 12.23 -29.11 44.06
N SER A 213 13.22 -29.33 43.19
CA SER A 213 14.27 -28.39 42.80
C SER A 213 14.59 -28.52 41.30
N ASP A 214 13.55 -28.78 40.51
CA ASP A 214 13.65 -28.95 39.05
C ASP A 214 12.30 -28.59 38.43
N TYR A 215 12.27 -27.45 37.75
CA TYR A 215 11.16 -26.93 36.96
C TYR A 215 11.58 -26.81 35.49
N ASP A 216 10.73 -27.29 34.59
CA ASP A 216 10.94 -27.12 33.14
C ASP A 216 9.86 -26.22 32.55
N ALA A 217 10.25 -25.31 31.67
CA ALA A 217 9.30 -24.47 30.96
C ALA A 217 8.50 -25.32 29.95
N ILE A 218 7.19 -25.10 29.87
CA ILE A 218 6.30 -25.83 28.96
C ILE A 218 5.53 -24.87 28.07
N ILE A 219 5.30 -25.29 26.82
CA ILE A 219 4.44 -24.60 25.86
C ILE A 219 3.67 -25.63 25.04
N GLY A 220 2.40 -25.38 24.74
CA GLY A 220 1.59 -26.27 23.93
C GLY A 220 0.56 -25.53 23.11
N ARG A 221 0.04 -26.18 22.07
CA ARG A 221 -1.01 -25.63 21.20
C ARG A 221 -2.21 -26.56 21.07
N ILE A 222 -3.39 -25.97 21.21
CA ILE A 222 -4.69 -26.62 21.25
C ILE A 222 -5.53 -26.09 20.09
N ASN A 223 -6.19 -26.98 19.36
CA ASN A 223 -7.12 -26.62 18.30
C ASN A 223 -8.36 -25.90 18.85
N ALA A 224 -9.04 -25.16 17.99
CA ALA A 224 -10.29 -24.48 18.32
C ALA A 224 -11.41 -25.43 18.81
N ASP A 225 -11.30 -26.74 18.63
CA ASP A 225 -12.26 -27.75 19.09
C ASP A 225 -11.89 -28.38 20.45
N GLY A 226 -10.80 -27.97 21.09
CA GLY A 226 -10.35 -28.53 22.37
C GLY A 226 -9.64 -29.87 22.22
N THR A 227 -8.83 -30.01 21.17
CA THR A 227 -7.92 -31.14 20.99
C THR A 227 -6.48 -30.65 20.87
N TRP A 228 -5.48 -31.46 21.22
CA TRP A 228 -4.08 -31.12 20.95
C TRP A 228 -3.85 -30.89 19.46
N ASP A 229 -3.15 -29.81 19.11
CA ASP A 229 -2.73 -29.56 17.73
C ASP A 229 -1.48 -30.38 17.40
N THR A 230 -1.66 -31.57 16.84
CA THR A 230 -0.55 -32.45 16.47
C THR A 230 0.35 -31.90 15.36
N SER A 231 0.02 -30.75 14.75
CA SER A 231 0.95 -30.06 13.84
C SER A 231 1.96 -29.17 14.59
N PHE A 232 1.80 -28.98 15.90
CA PHE A 232 2.73 -28.27 16.77
C PHE A 232 3.60 -29.29 17.50
N SER A 233 4.92 -29.25 17.29
CA SER A 233 5.87 -30.17 17.93
C SER A 233 5.52 -31.66 17.81
N SER A 234 4.80 -32.03 16.74
CA SER A 234 4.28 -33.37 16.41
C SER A 234 3.20 -33.97 17.32
N ASP A 235 3.06 -33.51 18.57
CA ASP A 235 2.08 -34.02 19.53
C ASP A 235 1.29 -32.92 20.27
N GLY A 236 1.48 -31.65 19.88
CA GLY A 236 0.86 -30.48 20.46
C GLY A 236 1.66 -29.83 21.59
N LYS A 237 2.82 -30.39 21.98
CA LYS A 237 3.49 -30.05 23.24
C LYS A 237 4.98 -29.83 23.03
N TYR A 238 5.55 -28.95 23.83
CA TYR A 238 6.98 -28.77 23.89
C TYR A 238 7.38 -28.48 25.34
N GLN A 239 8.41 -29.17 25.79
CA GLN A 239 9.03 -28.98 27.10
C GLN A 239 10.46 -28.53 26.86
N LEU A 240 10.83 -27.42 27.47
CA LEU A 240 12.14 -26.80 27.37
C LEU A 240 12.84 -26.94 28.72
N SER A 241 14.01 -27.56 28.68
CA SER A 241 14.90 -27.74 29.81
C SER A 241 16.29 -27.31 29.35
N PHE A 242 16.80 -26.21 29.89
CA PHE A 242 18.15 -25.73 29.58
C PHE A 242 19.16 -26.33 30.55
N ASP A 243 18.92 -26.15 31.85
CA ASP A 243 19.76 -26.58 32.96
C ASP A 243 18.96 -26.91 34.24
N GLN A 244 18.75 -25.94 35.14
CA GLN A 244 18.09 -26.15 36.44
C GLN A 244 16.59 -25.84 36.35
N ASP A 245 16.17 -24.66 36.81
CA ASP A 245 14.77 -24.32 37.06
C ASP A 245 14.31 -23.27 36.03
N ASP A 246 13.63 -23.70 34.97
CA ASP A 246 13.15 -22.84 33.90
C ASP A 246 11.61 -22.68 33.95
N LEU A 247 11.13 -21.47 33.72
CA LEU A 247 9.69 -21.19 33.67
C LEU A 247 9.33 -20.15 32.62
N PHE A 248 8.15 -20.34 32.00
CA PHE A 248 7.46 -19.29 31.28
C PHE A 248 6.34 -18.71 32.17
N GLN A 249 6.22 -17.38 32.15
CA GLN A 249 5.16 -16.64 32.82
C GLN A 249 4.14 -16.09 31.82
N ASP A 250 4.61 -15.67 30.64
CA ASP A 250 3.76 -15.01 29.65
C ASP A 250 4.17 -15.32 28.19
N ILE A 251 3.24 -15.15 27.25
CA ILE A 251 3.41 -15.37 25.82
C ILE A 251 2.72 -14.32 24.96
N ALA A 252 3.33 -14.00 23.81
CA ALA A 252 2.73 -13.17 22.78
C ALA A 252 2.94 -13.78 21.38
N ILE A 253 1.97 -13.58 20.47
CA ILE A 253 2.01 -14.11 19.11
C ILE A 253 2.37 -12.98 18.13
N GLN A 254 3.47 -13.16 17.40
CA GLN A 254 3.88 -12.24 16.33
C GLN A 254 2.91 -12.32 15.14
N THR A 255 2.88 -11.27 14.31
CA THR A 255 2.00 -11.20 13.12
C THR A 255 2.24 -12.29 12.09
N ASP A 256 3.44 -12.89 12.07
CA ASP A 256 3.78 -14.04 11.24
C ASP A 256 3.41 -15.40 11.88
N GLY A 257 2.76 -15.38 13.04
CA GLY A 257 2.30 -16.54 13.81
C GLY A 257 3.38 -17.21 14.66
N LYS A 258 4.61 -16.70 14.71
CA LYS A 258 5.61 -17.16 15.68
C LYS A 258 5.20 -16.76 17.09
N ILE A 259 5.63 -17.53 18.08
CA ILE A 259 5.24 -17.34 19.48
C ILE A 259 6.47 -16.94 20.28
N VAL A 260 6.42 -15.80 20.97
CA VAL A 260 7.41 -15.37 21.94
C VAL A 260 6.93 -15.78 23.33
N ALA A 261 7.81 -16.40 24.12
CA ALA A 261 7.54 -16.78 25.50
C ALA A 261 8.60 -16.18 26.42
N VAL A 262 8.17 -15.64 27.56
CA VAL A 262 9.06 -14.97 28.52
C VAL A 262 8.93 -15.57 29.91
N GLY A 263 10.00 -15.45 30.69
CA GLY A 263 10.01 -15.88 32.08
C GLY A 263 11.40 -15.81 32.69
N THR A 264 11.79 -16.87 33.38
CA THR A 264 13.06 -16.95 34.10
C THR A 264 13.72 -18.27 33.82
N SER A 265 15.03 -18.24 33.59
CA SER A 265 15.88 -19.42 33.70
C SER A 265 16.61 -19.44 35.03
N ASP A 266 16.97 -20.63 35.53
CA ASP A 266 17.62 -20.80 36.84
C ASP A 266 16.85 -20.13 38.01
N TRP A 267 15.52 -20.25 38.00
CA TRP A 267 14.63 -19.66 39.00
C TRP A 267 14.98 -20.09 40.42
N GLY A 268 15.18 -19.11 41.30
CA GLY A 268 15.54 -19.34 42.71
C GLY A 268 17.03 -19.55 42.95
N HIS A 269 17.86 -19.51 41.91
CA HIS A 269 19.33 -19.59 42.00
C HIS A 269 19.97 -18.20 41.86
N PRO A 270 21.21 -18.00 42.33
CA PRO A 270 21.89 -16.70 42.22
C PRO A 270 22.14 -16.21 40.78
N GLU A 271 22.15 -17.12 39.81
CA GLU A 271 22.43 -16.88 38.38
C GLU A 271 21.12 -16.86 37.56
N GLY A 272 19.97 -16.63 38.20
CA GLY A 272 18.68 -16.64 37.52
C GLY A 272 18.49 -15.45 36.58
N ASP A 273 18.32 -15.69 35.29
CA ASP A 273 18.24 -14.63 34.27
C ASP A 273 16.85 -14.52 33.64
N LEU A 274 16.54 -13.33 33.09
CA LEU A 274 15.40 -13.15 32.20
C LEU A 274 15.55 -14.07 30.99
N LEU A 275 14.54 -14.91 30.74
CA LEU A 275 14.48 -15.82 29.60
C LEU A 275 13.47 -15.30 28.57
N VAL A 276 13.88 -15.22 27.31
CA VAL A 276 12.99 -14.97 26.16
C VAL A 276 13.24 -16.04 25.11
N ALA A 277 12.23 -16.83 24.78
CA ALA A 277 12.28 -17.86 23.75
C ALA A 277 11.32 -17.55 22.61
N ARG A 278 11.65 -17.97 21.39
CA ARG A 278 10.75 -17.90 20.24
C ARG A 278 10.55 -19.26 19.61
N PHE A 279 9.28 -19.57 19.34
CA PHE A 279 8.85 -20.78 18.66
C PHE A 279 8.27 -20.46 17.28
N THR A 280 8.52 -21.34 16.33
CA THR A 280 7.90 -21.28 15.01
C THR A 280 6.40 -21.61 15.09
N THR A 281 5.66 -21.34 14.02
CA THR A 281 4.26 -21.79 13.89
C THR A 281 4.11 -23.32 13.93
N ALA A 282 5.20 -24.08 13.78
CA ALA A 282 5.22 -25.54 13.93
C ALA A 282 5.64 -26.00 15.34
N GLY A 283 5.95 -25.09 16.25
CA GLY A 283 6.26 -25.38 17.66
C GLY A 283 7.70 -25.76 17.98
N SER A 284 8.59 -25.84 16.98
CA SER A 284 10.03 -25.91 17.23
C SER A 284 10.58 -24.55 17.65
N LEU A 285 11.67 -24.52 18.42
CA LEU A 285 12.47 -23.30 18.61
C LEU A 285 12.86 -22.70 17.26
N ASP A 286 12.78 -21.37 17.16
CA ASP A 286 13.10 -20.63 15.95
C ASP A 286 14.57 -20.25 15.91
N THR A 287 15.37 -20.99 15.13
CA THR A 287 16.81 -20.77 15.00
C THR A 287 17.20 -19.46 14.31
N THR A 288 16.25 -18.62 13.91
CA THR A 288 16.51 -17.24 13.47
C THR A 288 16.50 -16.22 14.61
N PHE A 289 16.20 -16.66 15.83
CA PHE A 289 16.14 -15.85 17.04
C PHE A 289 17.32 -16.13 17.98
N GLY A 290 17.73 -15.11 18.73
CA GLY A 290 18.72 -15.25 19.81
C GLY A 290 20.10 -15.69 19.34
N GLY A 291 20.48 -15.39 18.10
CA GLY A 291 21.77 -15.76 17.53
C GLY A 291 21.87 -17.22 17.04
N GLY A 292 20.76 -17.97 17.02
CA GLY A 292 20.71 -19.32 16.46
C GLY A 292 20.00 -20.35 17.34
N ASP A 293 19.94 -20.09 18.64
CA ASP A 293 19.45 -21.06 19.62
C ASP A 293 17.93 -21.03 19.80
N GLY A 294 17.27 -19.96 19.32
CA GLY A 294 15.83 -19.75 19.46
C GLY A 294 15.41 -19.16 20.81
N TRP A 295 16.37 -18.72 21.62
CA TRP A 295 16.14 -18.06 22.90
C TRP A 295 17.31 -17.16 23.27
N VAL A 296 17.11 -16.29 24.26
CA VAL A 296 18.14 -15.47 24.91
C VAL A 296 17.93 -15.46 26.42
N ARG A 297 19.06 -15.48 27.15
CA ARG A 297 19.13 -15.15 28.57
C ARG A 297 19.72 -13.76 28.71
N THR A 298 19.08 -12.92 29.53
CA THR A 298 19.49 -11.53 29.71
C THR A 298 19.70 -11.21 31.17
N ASP A 299 20.97 -11.06 31.52
CA ASP A 299 21.42 -10.59 32.82
C ASP A 299 21.28 -9.05 32.92
N PHE A 300 20.52 -8.62 33.91
CA PHE A 300 20.45 -7.27 34.44
C PHE A 300 21.27 -7.15 35.73
N SER A 301 21.25 -8.18 36.60
CA SER A 301 22.09 -8.27 37.79
C SER A 301 22.23 -9.67 38.44
N ASN A 302 21.45 -9.96 39.50
CA ASN A 302 21.34 -11.27 40.13
C ASN A 302 20.07 -11.93 39.59
N GLN A 303 19.07 -12.25 40.43
CA GLN A 303 17.83 -12.87 39.93
C GLN A 303 16.98 -11.89 39.10
N ASP A 304 16.92 -12.11 37.80
CA ASP A 304 16.10 -11.33 36.89
C ASP A 304 14.92 -12.16 36.38
N ARG A 305 13.71 -11.58 36.41
CA ARG A 305 12.48 -12.32 36.13
C ARG A 305 11.61 -11.58 35.15
N GLY A 306 11.24 -12.24 34.04
CA GLY A 306 10.18 -11.78 33.14
C GLY A 306 8.82 -12.20 33.66
N PHE A 307 7.85 -11.28 33.63
CA PHE A 307 6.47 -11.53 34.04
C PHE A 307 5.46 -11.26 32.93
N GLY A 308 5.67 -10.23 32.09
CA GLY A 308 4.76 -9.88 30.99
C GLY A 308 5.50 -9.54 29.70
N VAL A 309 4.88 -9.78 28.55
CA VAL A 309 5.44 -9.51 27.22
C VAL A 309 4.41 -8.93 26.25
N GLU A 310 4.82 -7.90 25.54
CA GLU A 310 4.03 -7.33 24.44
C GLU A 310 4.87 -7.10 23.19
N ILE A 311 4.23 -7.15 22.02
CA ILE A 311 4.89 -7.01 20.72
C ILE A 311 4.49 -5.68 20.08
N GLN A 312 5.47 -4.81 19.85
CA GLN A 312 5.26 -3.56 19.09
C GLN A 312 4.85 -3.87 17.65
N THR A 313 4.20 -2.92 16.98
CA THR A 313 3.71 -3.09 15.60
C THR A 313 4.83 -3.36 14.59
N ASN A 314 6.06 -2.93 14.86
CA ASN A 314 7.26 -3.25 14.09
C ASN A 314 7.91 -4.61 14.45
N GLY A 315 7.30 -5.36 15.36
CA GLY A 315 7.72 -6.70 15.78
C GLY A 315 8.82 -6.72 16.85
N LYS A 316 9.27 -5.56 17.35
CA LYS A 316 10.11 -5.50 18.56
C LYS A 316 9.33 -6.03 19.77
N ILE A 317 10.04 -6.63 20.70
CA ILE A 317 9.47 -7.35 21.85
C ILE A 317 9.80 -6.56 23.10
N VAL A 318 8.78 -6.18 23.86
CA VAL A 318 8.91 -5.49 25.15
C VAL A 318 8.59 -6.49 26.25
N VAL A 319 9.48 -6.60 27.24
CA VAL A 319 9.32 -7.51 28.37
C VAL A 319 9.40 -6.72 29.66
N VAL A 320 8.52 -7.00 30.62
CA VAL A 320 8.55 -6.40 31.95
C VAL A 320 8.73 -7.44 33.05
N GLY A 321 9.22 -7.00 34.20
CA GLY A 321 9.68 -7.93 35.22
C GLY A 321 10.19 -7.30 36.52
N SER A 322 11.09 -8.04 37.18
CA SER A 322 11.89 -7.56 38.31
C SER A 322 13.37 -7.86 38.11
N CYS A 323 14.25 -6.94 38.54
CA CYS A 323 15.69 -7.17 38.67
C CYS A 323 16.13 -7.07 40.16
N ASP A 324 16.73 -8.13 40.68
CA ASP A 324 16.78 -8.41 42.14
C ASP A 324 17.85 -7.65 42.94
N ASN A 325 18.91 -7.10 42.34
CA ASN A 325 19.96 -6.44 43.13
C ASN A 325 19.45 -5.19 43.90
N THR A 326 18.37 -4.58 43.42
CA THR A 326 17.62 -3.48 44.03
C THR A 326 16.17 -3.84 44.28
N SER A 327 15.71 -5.02 43.78
CA SER A 327 14.30 -5.37 43.66
C SER A 327 13.55 -4.30 42.87
N ASP A 328 14.10 -3.85 41.74
CA ASP A 328 13.50 -2.81 40.91
C ASP A 328 12.63 -3.40 39.79
N GLY A 329 11.75 -2.57 39.21
CA GLY A 329 10.96 -2.93 38.03
C GLY A 329 11.84 -3.04 36.78
N LEU A 330 11.79 -4.19 36.10
CA LEU A 330 12.56 -4.42 34.87
C LEU A 330 11.73 -4.07 33.64
N VAL A 331 12.35 -3.39 32.66
CA VAL A 331 11.85 -3.28 31.29
C VAL A 331 12.99 -3.59 30.32
N ALA A 332 12.77 -4.55 29.43
CA ALA A 332 13.70 -4.92 28.36
C ALA A 332 13.02 -4.72 27.01
N ARG A 333 13.80 -4.28 26.00
CA ARG A 333 13.34 -4.33 24.61
C ARG A 333 14.30 -5.10 23.74
N PHE A 334 13.75 -6.01 22.95
CA PHE A 334 14.47 -6.82 21.99
C PHE A 334 14.03 -6.49 20.57
N THR A 335 14.99 -6.58 19.65
CA THR A 335 14.74 -6.59 18.21
C THR A 335 13.89 -7.80 17.82
N THR A 336 13.33 -7.78 16.61
CA THR A 336 12.63 -8.94 16.02
C THR A 336 13.51 -10.20 15.93
N ALA A 337 14.83 -10.09 15.98
CA ALA A 337 15.76 -11.22 15.98
C ALA A 337 16.19 -11.67 17.39
N GLY A 338 15.70 -11.03 18.45
CA GLY A 338 15.98 -11.40 19.84
C GLY A 338 17.25 -10.81 20.45
N ALA A 339 18.00 -10.00 19.70
CA ALA A 339 19.06 -9.18 20.30
C ALA A 339 18.45 -7.98 21.04
N LEU A 340 19.06 -7.53 22.14
CA LEU A 340 18.67 -6.29 22.82
C LEU A 340 18.67 -5.10 21.86
N ASP A 341 17.63 -4.29 21.92
CA ASP A 341 17.47 -3.10 21.07
C ASP A 341 18.19 -1.90 21.69
N THR A 342 19.39 -1.60 21.18
CA THR A 342 20.21 -0.47 21.65
C THR A 342 19.62 0.91 21.35
N THR A 343 18.53 1.00 20.58
CA THR A 343 17.80 2.26 20.38
C THR A 343 16.86 2.58 21.55
N PHE A 344 16.58 1.59 22.41
CA PHE A 344 15.85 1.72 23.67
C PHE A 344 16.85 1.87 24.81
N SER A 345 16.71 2.90 25.66
CA SER A 345 17.61 3.23 26.80
C SER A 345 19.12 3.33 26.49
N GLY A 346 19.54 3.13 25.24
CA GLY A 346 20.94 3.02 24.81
C GLY A 346 21.50 1.59 24.84
N ASP A 347 20.91 0.69 25.61
CA ASP A 347 21.38 -0.70 25.82
C ASP A 347 20.25 -1.76 25.82
N GLY A 348 19.00 -1.33 25.62
CA GLY A 348 17.82 -2.20 25.59
C GLY A 348 17.30 -2.61 26.97
N LYS A 349 17.85 -2.07 28.06
CA LYS A 349 17.64 -2.55 29.43
C LYS A 349 17.36 -1.39 30.41
N ILE A 350 16.31 -1.54 31.20
CA ILE A 350 15.95 -0.61 32.29
C ILE A 350 15.68 -1.42 33.56
N CYS A 351 16.37 -1.05 34.65
CA CYS A 351 15.97 -1.33 36.02
C CYS A 351 15.48 -0.03 36.64
N GLN A 352 14.17 0.07 36.87
CA GLN A 352 13.50 1.28 37.29
C GLN A 352 13.16 1.20 38.78
N ASP A 353 13.86 2.05 39.54
CA ASP A 353 13.58 2.33 40.95
C ASP A 353 12.37 3.27 41.08
N HIS A 354 11.37 2.86 41.88
CA HIS A 354 10.19 3.68 42.24
C HIS A 354 10.27 4.26 43.65
N GLY A 355 11.40 4.12 44.34
CA GLY A 355 11.71 4.69 45.64
C GLY A 355 11.32 3.84 46.85
N GLY A 356 10.97 2.58 46.66
CA GLY A 356 10.65 1.63 47.73
C GLY A 356 11.73 0.55 47.92
N ASP A 357 11.39 -0.46 48.73
CA ASP A 357 12.28 -1.60 49.04
C ASP A 357 12.10 -2.79 48.06
N THR A 358 11.00 -2.81 47.29
CA THR A 358 10.67 -3.89 46.35
C THR A 358 9.61 -3.43 45.35
N GLU A 359 10.04 -3.33 44.10
CA GLU A 359 9.29 -2.93 42.92
C GLU A 359 9.35 -4.05 41.88
N LEU A 360 8.20 -4.32 41.26
CA LEU A 360 8.15 -5.21 40.12
C LEU A 360 7.01 -4.81 39.20
N PHE A 361 7.22 -5.03 37.91
CA PHE A 361 6.17 -4.96 36.92
C PHE A 361 5.71 -6.37 36.59
N ARG A 362 4.40 -6.60 36.67
CA ARG A 362 3.80 -7.90 36.33
C ARG A 362 3.32 -7.96 34.89
N ASP A 363 2.85 -6.84 34.38
CA ASP A 363 2.19 -6.78 33.09
C ASP A 363 2.42 -5.42 32.40
N VAL A 364 2.23 -5.39 31.09
CA VAL A 364 2.59 -4.29 30.20
C VAL A 364 1.57 -4.09 29.10
N VAL A 365 1.28 -2.82 28.78
CA VAL A 365 0.49 -2.43 27.61
C VAL A 365 1.30 -1.48 26.75
N ILE A 366 1.33 -1.73 25.44
CA ILE A 366 1.87 -0.79 24.45
C ILE A 366 0.70 0.06 23.94
N GLN A 367 0.74 1.36 24.23
CA GLN A 367 -0.31 2.28 23.81
C GLN A 367 -0.23 2.58 22.30
N ALA A 368 -1.30 3.16 21.73
CA ALA A 368 -1.38 3.46 20.31
C ALA A 368 -0.25 4.37 19.79
N ASP A 369 0.30 5.24 20.64
CA ASP A 369 1.46 6.10 20.33
C ASP A 369 2.82 5.41 20.54
N GLY A 370 2.84 4.09 20.79
CA GLY A 370 4.04 3.30 21.00
C GLY A 370 4.68 3.47 22.39
N LYS A 371 4.08 4.27 23.28
CA LYS A 371 4.52 4.36 24.67
C LYS A 371 4.24 3.05 25.41
N ILE A 372 5.08 2.75 26.37
CA ILE A 372 5.03 1.50 27.14
C ILE A 372 4.51 1.83 28.53
N PHE A 373 3.38 1.26 28.90
CA PHE A 373 2.78 1.36 30.24
C PHE A 373 3.03 0.05 30.99
N ALA A 374 3.85 0.08 32.03
CA ALA A 374 4.15 -1.07 32.87
C ALA A 374 3.44 -0.94 34.22
N ALA A 375 2.85 -2.03 34.71
CA ALA A 375 2.08 -2.04 35.95
C ALA A 375 2.51 -3.18 36.88
N GLY A 376 2.42 -2.93 38.18
CA GLY A 376 2.72 -3.92 39.20
C GLY A 376 2.59 -3.31 40.59
N ASN A 377 3.60 -3.51 41.42
CA ASN A 377 3.54 -3.10 42.83
C ASN A 377 4.90 -2.60 43.31
N SER A 378 4.87 -1.63 44.22
CA SER A 378 6.05 -1.09 44.93
C SER A 378 5.85 -1.17 46.44
N ASN A 379 6.92 -1.26 47.21
CA ASN A 379 6.86 -1.26 48.68
C ASN A 379 7.50 0.01 49.23
N HIS A 380 6.72 1.09 49.36
CA HIS A 380 7.28 2.41 49.68
C HIS A 380 7.53 2.62 51.19
N SER A 381 6.93 1.81 52.08
CA SER A 381 7.29 1.77 53.50
C SER A 381 6.70 0.59 54.29
N GLY A 382 7.46 -0.49 54.51
CA GLY A 382 7.09 -1.57 55.42
C GLY A 382 6.88 -2.92 54.72
N ASN A 383 5.85 -3.67 55.11
CA ASN A 383 5.37 -4.84 54.36
C ASN A 383 4.03 -4.46 53.71
N ASP A 384 4.02 -3.33 53.00
CA ASP A 384 2.82 -2.70 52.47
C ASP A 384 3.06 -2.44 50.98
N LYS A 385 2.32 -3.13 50.12
CA LYS A 385 2.51 -3.06 48.67
C LYS A 385 1.45 -2.15 48.09
N ASP A 386 1.88 -1.11 47.40
CA ASP A 386 1.00 -0.21 46.67
C ASP A 386 0.94 -0.59 45.20
N VAL A 387 -0.14 -0.21 44.52
CA VAL A 387 -0.19 -0.25 43.04
C VAL A 387 0.89 0.70 42.52
N SER A 388 1.75 0.19 41.64
CA SER A 388 2.84 0.95 41.03
C SER A 388 2.78 0.87 39.51
N VAL A 389 2.97 2.01 38.86
CA VAL A 389 2.97 2.11 37.40
C VAL A 389 4.10 2.98 36.90
N ALA A 390 4.55 2.71 35.68
CA ALA A 390 5.46 3.58 34.94
C ALA A 390 5.02 3.69 33.49
N ARG A 391 5.18 4.89 32.91
CA ARG A 391 5.05 5.09 31.48
C ARG A 391 6.39 5.52 30.87
N PHE A 392 6.82 4.80 29.84
CA PHE A 392 8.04 5.07 29.09
C PHE A 392 7.71 5.54 27.67
N THR A 393 8.57 6.41 27.14
CA THR A 393 8.56 6.79 25.73
C THR A 393 8.97 5.62 24.83
N THR A 394 8.78 5.77 23.52
CA THR A 394 9.27 4.84 22.49
C THR A 394 10.79 4.62 22.51
N SER A 395 11.55 5.52 23.14
CA SER A 395 13.01 5.41 23.32
C SER A 395 13.43 4.84 24.69
N GLY A 396 12.48 4.51 25.56
CA GLY A 396 12.76 3.95 26.89
C GLY A 396 13.13 4.97 27.97
N THR A 397 12.86 6.27 27.74
CA THR A 397 12.95 7.26 28.82
C THR A 397 11.61 7.38 29.53
N LEU A 398 11.59 7.71 30.83
CA LEU A 398 10.32 7.99 31.53
C LEU A 398 9.57 9.15 30.86
N ASP A 399 8.27 8.95 30.64
CA ASP A 399 7.41 9.95 30.02
C ASP A 399 6.97 11.00 31.06
N SER A 400 7.67 12.14 31.07
CA SER A 400 7.36 13.25 31.99
C SER A 400 5.97 13.87 31.80
N THR A 401 5.22 13.51 30.75
CA THR A 401 3.82 13.93 30.59
C THR A 401 2.85 13.11 31.44
N PHE A 402 3.27 11.94 31.93
CA PHE A 402 2.52 11.09 32.86
C PHE A 402 2.94 11.38 34.30
N SER A 403 2.00 11.76 35.18
CA SER A 403 2.27 12.09 36.60
C SER A 403 3.40 13.11 36.84
N GLY A 404 3.83 13.85 35.80
CA GLY A 404 4.94 14.81 35.83
C GLY A 404 6.35 14.20 35.75
N ASN A 405 6.53 12.91 36.02
CA ASN A 405 7.83 12.24 36.06
C ASN A 405 7.86 10.83 35.43
N GLY A 406 6.73 10.36 34.88
CA GLY A 406 6.60 9.02 34.30
C GLY A 406 6.28 7.91 35.28
N LEU A 407 6.14 8.19 36.58
CA LEU A 407 5.92 7.20 37.64
C LEU A 407 4.68 7.58 38.45
N ALA A 408 3.91 6.58 38.90
CA ALA A 408 2.84 6.82 39.87
C ALA A 408 2.69 5.63 40.81
N THR A 409 2.31 5.92 42.06
CA THR A 409 1.92 4.92 43.05
C THR A 409 0.53 5.28 43.59
N TYR A 410 -0.27 4.26 43.87
CA TYR A 410 -1.62 4.42 44.41
C TYR A 410 -1.83 3.44 45.56
N ASP A 411 -2.08 4.02 46.73
CA ASP A 411 -2.39 3.34 47.99
C ASP A 411 -3.92 3.36 48.19
N GLY A 412 -4.50 2.19 48.50
CA GLY A 412 -5.93 2.02 48.78
C GLY A 412 -6.41 2.68 50.09
N GLY A 413 -5.48 3.18 50.92
CA GLY A 413 -5.70 3.82 52.21
C GLY A 413 -5.65 2.85 53.40
N SER A 414 -5.16 1.63 53.19
CA SER A 414 -5.01 0.55 54.18
C SER A 414 -3.55 0.37 54.61
N ASN A 415 -3.20 -0.70 55.34
CA ASN A 415 -1.79 -1.18 55.38
C ASN A 415 -1.79 -2.61 54.82
N ASP A 416 -2.55 -2.81 53.75
CA ASP A 416 -2.87 -4.11 53.15
C ASP A 416 -2.15 -4.18 51.81
N ASP A 417 -1.66 -5.36 51.41
CA ASP A 417 -0.91 -5.45 50.15
C ASP A 417 -1.86 -5.31 48.94
N GLU A 418 -1.78 -4.23 48.19
CA GLU A 418 -2.31 -4.13 46.83
C GLU A 418 -1.40 -4.87 45.84
N LYS A 419 -1.83 -6.08 45.43
CA LYS A 419 -1.13 -6.91 44.44
C LYS A 419 -1.82 -6.80 43.08
N THR A 420 -1.32 -5.93 42.23
CA THR A 420 -1.63 -5.83 40.80
C THR A 420 -1.05 -7.03 40.06
N TYR A 421 -1.85 -7.65 39.19
CA TYR A 421 -1.43 -8.76 38.33
C TYR A 421 -1.54 -8.50 36.84
N SER A 422 -2.49 -7.68 36.40
CA SER A 422 -2.75 -7.43 34.99
C SER A 422 -3.16 -5.98 34.74
N VAL A 423 -2.87 -5.49 33.53
CA VAL A 423 -3.26 -4.18 33.02
C VAL A 423 -3.76 -4.29 31.59
N VAL A 424 -4.87 -3.63 31.28
CA VAL A 424 -5.42 -3.56 29.92
C VAL A 424 -5.83 -2.14 29.55
N GLN A 425 -5.72 -1.77 28.28
CA GLN A 425 -6.30 -0.52 27.79
C GLN A 425 -7.82 -0.64 27.71
N ALA A 426 -8.53 0.15 28.50
CA ALA A 426 -9.98 0.24 28.46
C ALA A 426 -10.47 0.96 27.19
N SER A 427 -11.76 0.80 26.86
CA SER A 427 -12.39 1.37 25.66
C SER A 427 -12.36 2.91 25.58
N ASN A 428 -12.15 3.59 26.70
CA ASN A 428 -11.97 5.05 26.77
C ASN A 428 -10.49 5.49 26.58
N GLY A 429 -9.56 4.55 26.42
CA GLY A 429 -8.12 4.79 26.26
C GLY A 429 -7.33 4.75 27.57
N ASN A 430 -7.99 4.76 28.74
CA ASN A 430 -7.35 4.72 30.06
C ASN A 430 -6.87 3.32 30.41
N MET A 431 -5.94 3.21 31.37
CA MET A 431 -5.41 1.91 31.80
C MET A 431 -6.27 1.36 32.93
N LEU A 432 -6.76 0.14 32.78
CA LEU A 432 -7.47 -0.59 33.83
C LEU A 432 -6.55 -1.65 34.39
N LEU A 433 -6.28 -1.59 35.68
CA LEU A 433 -5.45 -2.54 36.40
C LEU A 433 -6.34 -3.42 37.27
N ALA A 434 -5.93 -4.67 37.44
CA ALA A 434 -6.66 -5.64 38.23
C ALA A 434 -5.74 -6.42 39.17
N GLY A 435 -6.28 -6.80 40.33
CA GLY A 435 -5.51 -7.54 41.32
C GLY A 435 -6.28 -7.92 42.57
N SER A 436 -5.56 -8.04 43.68
CA SER A 436 -6.10 -8.34 45.01
C SER A 436 -5.53 -7.41 46.07
N VAL A 437 -6.37 -6.90 46.97
CA VAL A 437 -5.98 -6.26 48.23
C VAL A 437 -5.85 -7.36 49.28
N VAL A 438 -4.65 -7.61 49.81
CA VAL A 438 -4.41 -8.71 50.76
C VAL A 438 -4.29 -8.18 52.18
N GLN A 439 -5.28 -8.52 52.99
CA GLN A 439 -5.38 -8.25 54.41
C GLN A 439 -4.80 -9.38 55.26
N SER A 440 -4.63 -9.14 56.56
CA SER A 440 -4.09 -10.14 57.50
C SER A 440 -4.89 -11.45 57.63
N SER A 441 -6.16 -11.46 57.21
CA SER A 441 -7.04 -12.64 57.25
C SER A 441 -7.96 -12.79 56.03
N ASP A 442 -7.78 -11.97 55.01
CA ASP A 442 -8.65 -11.94 53.84
C ASP A 442 -7.92 -11.40 52.59
N ALA A 443 -8.48 -11.62 51.42
CA ALA A 443 -8.06 -10.94 50.21
C ALA A 443 -9.28 -10.57 49.37
N ASP A 444 -9.31 -9.34 48.86
CA ASP A 444 -10.42 -8.84 48.07
C ASP A 444 -9.98 -8.45 46.66
N ASN A 445 -10.80 -8.74 45.67
CA ASN A 445 -10.61 -8.25 44.32
C ASN A 445 -10.55 -6.71 44.26
N PHE A 446 -9.62 -6.17 43.47
CA PHE A 446 -9.69 -4.77 43.07
C PHE A 446 -9.60 -4.56 41.56
N LEU A 447 -10.22 -3.47 41.12
CA LEU A 447 -10.01 -2.81 39.84
C LEU A 447 -9.67 -1.35 40.11
N VAL A 448 -8.66 -0.83 39.43
CA VAL A 448 -8.30 0.60 39.49
C VAL A 448 -8.11 1.11 38.07
N GLN A 449 -8.71 2.25 37.76
CA GLN A 449 -8.56 2.88 36.45
C GLN A 449 -7.73 4.15 36.56
N ILE A 450 -6.71 4.25 35.70
CA ILE A 450 -5.76 5.36 35.66
C ILE A 450 -5.93 6.09 34.33
N VAL A 451 -6.07 7.42 34.41
CA VAL A 451 -6.10 8.27 33.23
C VAL A 451 -4.79 8.13 32.49
N SER A 452 -4.84 7.69 31.24
CA SER A 452 -3.65 7.51 30.41
C SER A 452 -3.90 8.03 29.00
N SER A 453 -3.49 9.26 28.75
CA SER A 453 -3.67 9.88 27.45
C SER A 453 -2.70 9.29 26.43
N SER A 454 -3.20 8.97 25.24
CA SER A 454 -2.38 8.54 24.10
C SER A 454 -2.91 9.15 22.82
N THR A 455 -2.03 9.42 21.87
CA THR A 455 -2.40 9.99 20.57
C THR A 455 -2.20 8.97 19.47
N THR A 456 -3.27 8.51 18.83
CA THR A 456 -3.15 7.54 17.73
C THR A 456 -2.36 8.14 16.55
N PRO A 457 -1.21 7.57 16.16
CA PRO A 457 -0.43 8.00 15.02
C PRO A 457 -1.21 7.72 13.73
N ALA A 458 -1.08 8.62 12.76
CA ALA A 458 -1.68 8.47 11.45
C ALA A 458 -0.81 9.14 10.40
N ILE A 459 -0.76 8.57 9.20
CA ILE A 459 -0.15 9.22 8.04
C ILE A 459 -1.28 9.54 7.09
N THR A 460 -1.39 10.80 6.68
CA THR A 460 -2.36 11.20 5.65
C THR A 460 -1.61 11.44 4.36
N MET A 461 -1.97 10.68 3.32
CA MET A 461 -1.55 10.92 1.95
C MET A 461 -2.73 11.43 1.14
N ALA A 462 -2.58 12.57 0.48
CA ALA A 462 -3.57 13.10 -0.45
C ALA A 462 -2.95 13.23 -1.83
N ALA A 463 -3.66 12.77 -2.86
CA ALA A 463 -3.30 13.09 -4.23
C ALA A 463 -3.98 14.41 -4.60
N SER A 464 -3.40 15.14 -5.55
CA SER A 464 -3.96 16.39 -6.03
C SER A 464 -4.72 16.25 -7.35
N GLY A 465 -4.63 15.09 -8.02
CA GLY A 465 -5.25 14.85 -9.32
C GLY A 465 -6.78 14.76 -9.29
N LYS A 466 -7.42 15.56 -10.14
CA LYS A 466 -8.88 15.55 -10.36
C LYS A 466 -9.25 14.62 -11.52
N PHE A 467 -10.24 13.76 -11.28
CA PHE A 467 -11.05 13.24 -12.38
C PHE A 467 -11.93 14.38 -12.90
N ARG A 468 -12.11 14.53 -14.21
CA ARG A 468 -12.88 15.65 -14.77
C ARG A 468 -14.34 15.73 -14.28
N GLN A 469 -14.88 14.67 -13.66
CA GLN A 469 -16.24 14.68 -13.06
C GLN A 469 -16.36 14.11 -11.63
N HIS A 470 -15.28 13.70 -10.96
CA HIS A 470 -15.33 13.43 -9.51
C HIS A 470 -14.64 14.56 -8.75
N GLU A 471 -15.37 15.24 -7.85
CA GLU A 471 -14.79 16.26 -6.97
C GLU A 471 -13.81 15.69 -5.91
N ALA A 472 -13.52 14.39 -5.96
CA ALA A 472 -12.61 13.72 -5.04
C ALA A 472 -11.24 13.50 -5.69
N ASN A 473 -10.25 14.29 -5.27
CA ASN A 473 -8.86 14.05 -5.61
C ASN A 473 -8.42 12.71 -5.02
N SER A 474 -8.18 11.71 -5.86
CA SER A 474 -7.90 10.33 -5.40
C SER A 474 -6.73 9.66 -6.11
N VAL A 475 -6.25 10.25 -7.20
CA VAL A 475 -5.22 9.68 -8.08
C VAL A 475 -4.19 10.76 -8.43
N ILE A 476 -2.94 10.34 -8.65
CA ILE A 476 -1.86 11.19 -9.16
C ILE A 476 -1.82 10.96 -10.67
N ALA A 477 -2.03 12.00 -11.48
CA ALA A 477 -2.00 11.88 -12.93
C ALA A 477 -0.79 12.63 -13.47
N THR A 478 0.01 11.98 -14.32
CA THR A 478 1.22 12.59 -14.86
C THR A 478 1.49 12.17 -16.31
N HIS A 479 2.37 12.91 -16.96
CA HIS A 479 2.76 12.72 -18.35
C HIS A 479 4.24 13.10 -18.51
N GLU A 480 4.97 12.38 -19.35
CA GLU A 480 6.39 12.62 -19.66
C GLU A 480 6.65 14.02 -20.19
N ASP A 481 5.95 14.42 -21.26
CA ASP A 481 5.90 15.82 -21.65
C ASP A 481 5.22 16.69 -20.56
N SER A 482 6.03 17.55 -19.93
CA SER A 482 5.59 18.58 -18.98
C SER A 482 4.66 19.64 -19.58
N GLY A 483 4.64 19.78 -20.91
CA GLY A 483 3.75 20.66 -21.67
C GLY A 483 2.37 20.06 -21.94
N VAL A 484 2.19 18.75 -21.72
CA VAL A 484 0.88 18.11 -21.86
C VAL A 484 0.02 18.46 -20.67
N THR A 485 -1.06 19.16 -20.99
CA THR A 485 -2.01 19.75 -20.06
C THR A 485 -3.32 18.96 -19.97
N ALA A 486 -3.53 18.00 -20.85
CA ALA A 486 -4.71 17.14 -20.84
C ALA A 486 -4.37 15.84 -21.56
N VAL A 487 -4.80 14.71 -21.01
CA VAL A 487 -4.74 13.44 -21.76
C VAL A 487 -6.13 13.11 -22.32
N PRO A 488 -6.26 12.68 -23.58
CA PRO A 488 -7.57 12.57 -24.21
C PRO A 488 -8.43 11.41 -23.69
N GLY A 489 -9.41 11.75 -22.84
CA GLY A 489 -10.74 11.15 -22.78
C GLY A 489 -11.77 12.10 -23.43
N GLY A 490 -11.75 12.24 -24.76
CA GLY A 490 -12.92 12.60 -25.57
C GLY A 490 -13.66 13.95 -25.41
N TYR A 491 -13.23 14.93 -24.61
CA TYR A 491 -13.99 16.18 -24.43
C TYR A 491 -13.27 17.46 -24.84
N GLN A 492 -13.99 18.35 -25.53
CA GLN A 492 -13.56 19.73 -25.82
C GLN A 492 -14.07 20.69 -24.73
N ALA A 493 -13.43 21.86 -24.61
CA ALA A 493 -13.86 22.89 -23.67
C ALA A 493 -15.31 23.33 -23.93
N GLY A 494 -16.23 22.96 -23.03
CA GLY A 494 -17.65 23.33 -23.10
C GLY A 494 -18.63 22.16 -23.24
N ASP A 495 -18.15 20.92 -23.33
CA ASP A 495 -19.03 19.77 -23.35
C ASP A 495 -19.73 19.53 -22.00
N THR A 496 -21.03 19.29 -22.04
CA THR A 496 -21.87 19.05 -20.85
C THR A 496 -21.99 17.56 -20.54
N THR A 497 -21.84 17.20 -19.27
CA THR A 497 -21.95 15.86 -18.67
C THR A 497 -23.09 15.00 -19.25
N ASN A 498 -22.75 14.01 -20.09
CA ASN A 498 -23.66 12.96 -20.53
C ASN A 498 -23.09 11.61 -20.07
N SER A 499 -23.86 10.86 -19.28
CA SER A 499 -23.54 9.55 -18.71
C SER A 499 -23.17 8.46 -19.73
N ASN A 500 -23.38 8.72 -21.03
CA ASN A 500 -23.08 7.76 -22.09
C ASN A 500 -21.69 7.98 -22.73
N HIS A 501 -20.94 8.99 -22.29
CA HIS A 501 -19.60 9.35 -22.80
C HIS A 501 -18.53 9.38 -21.68
N GLU A 502 -18.83 8.82 -20.51
CA GLU A 502 -17.86 8.67 -19.41
C GLU A 502 -16.98 7.45 -19.68
N HIS A 503 -15.73 7.68 -20.08
CA HIS A 503 -14.70 6.64 -20.08
C HIS A 503 -13.89 6.73 -18.78
N ALA A 504 -13.45 5.58 -18.26
CA ALA A 504 -12.73 5.47 -16.99
C ALA A 504 -11.36 6.19 -16.98
N ASP A 505 -10.92 6.69 -18.13
CA ASP A 505 -9.55 7.13 -18.40
C ASP A 505 -9.43 8.66 -18.59
N ASP A 506 -10.41 9.46 -18.14
CA ASP A 506 -10.44 10.92 -18.37
C ASP A 506 -9.76 11.72 -17.22
N PHE A 507 -8.47 12.01 -17.38
CA PHE A 507 -7.64 12.73 -16.41
C PHE A 507 -7.27 14.16 -16.86
N ASP A 508 -7.22 15.08 -15.90
CA ASP A 508 -6.49 16.36 -16.06
C ASP A 508 -5.05 16.15 -15.58
N VAL A 509 -4.06 16.56 -16.38
CA VAL A 509 -2.61 16.38 -16.08
C VAL A 509 -1.90 17.71 -15.85
N ASN A 510 -2.66 18.73 -15.45
CA ASN A 510 -2.21 20.09 -15.24
C ASN A 510 -1.65 20.36 -13.85
N GLY A 511 -0.38 20.81 -13.81
CA GLY A 511 0.18 21.53 -12.67
C GLY A 511 0.15 20.77 -11.34
N ALA A 512 -0.90 20.98 -10.54
CA ALA A 512 -1.05 20.37 -9.22
C ALA A 512 -1.39 18.87 -9.28
N ASP A 513 -2.01 18.39 -10.36
CA ASP A 513 -2.52 17.00 -10.47
C ASP A 513 -1.41 15.93 -10.46
N ARG A 514 -0.17 16.36 -10.74
CA ARG A 514 1.07 15.57 -10.69
C ARG A 514 1.65 15.44 -9.28
N THR A 515 0.96 15.93 -8.25
CA THR A 515 1.48 15.99 -6.88
C THR A 515 0.71 15.10 -5.93
N PHE A 516 1.40 14.64 -4.90
CA PHE A 516 0.79 14.16 -3.68
C PHE A 516 1.34 14.92 -2.48
N THR A 517 0.62 14.86 -1.38
CA THR A 517 1.04 15.43 -0.12
C THR A 517 1.07 14.39 0.97
N LEU A 518 1.95 14.61 1.95
CA LEU A 518 2.07 13.81 3.16
C LEU A 518 2.07 14.72 4.38
N VAL A 519 1.38 14.27 5.42
CA VAL A 519 1.40 14.90 6.75
C VAL A 519 1.19 13.83 7.81
N LEU A 520 1.85 14.00 8.96
CA LEU A 520 1.66 13.16 10.12
C LEU A 520 0.49 13.68 10.97
N GLY A 521 -0.28 12.75 11.54
CA GLY A 521 -1.46 13.04 12.38
C GLY A 521 -1.14 13.29 13.85
N ALA A 522 0.06 12.91 14.29
CA ALA A 522 0.53 13.07 15.66
C ALA A 522 2.02 13.47 15.70
N GLN A 523 2.41 14.24 16.71
CA GLN A 523 3.80 14.69 16.87
C GLN A 523 4.70 13.53 17.28
N PRO A 524 5.69 13.14 16.46
CA PRO A 524 6.65 12.12 16.87
C PRO A 524 7.67 12.69 17.87
N PRO A 525 8.15 11.89 18.84
CA PRO A 525 9.25 12.29 19.72
C PRO A 525 10.54 12.58 18.94
N THR A 526 10.90 11.69 18.01
CA THR A 526 12.04 11.85 17.10
C THR A 526 11.59 11.89 15.64
N ASN A 527 12.52 11.71 14.69
CA ASN A 527 12.17 11.81 13.27
C ASN A 527 11.35 10.60 12.81
N VAL A 528 10.54 10.80 11.77
CA VAL A 528 9.87 9.73 11.03
C VAL A 528 10.28 9.87 9.57
N VAL A 529 10.86 8.82 9.02
CA VAL A 529 11.31 8.74 7.63
C VAL A 529 10.36 7.83 6.87
N LEU A 530 9.82 8.32 5.77
CA LEU A 530 8.96 7.55 4.87
C LEU A 530 9.74 7.28 3.58
N ASP A 531 10.03 6.01 3.31
CA ASP A 531 10.61 5.58 2.04
C ASP A 531 9.52 5.52 0.97
N PHE A 532 9.84 6.03 -0.21
CA PHE A 532 8.98 5.93 -1.37
C PHE A 532 9.31 4.67 -2.16
N THR A 533 8.27 4.00 -2.63
CA THR A 533 8.34 2.87 -3.57
C THR A 533 7.16 2.94 -4.55
N ILE A 534 7.25 2.20 -5.65
CA ILE A 534 6.11 2.00 -6.56
C ILE A 534 5.58 0.57 -6.33
N GLY A 535 4.26 0.45 -6.16
CA GLY A 535 3.57 -0.83 -6.05
C GLY A 535 3.54 -1.59 -7.37
N SER A 536 2.79 -2.69 -7.43
CA SER A 536 2.64 -3.47 -8.65
C SER A 536 1.94 -2.66 -9.75
N TRP A 537 2.54 -2.64 -10.94
CA TRP A 537 1.98 -2.05 -12.13
C TRP A 537 0.91 -2.93 -12.79
N VAL A 538 -0.09 -2.29 -13.38
CA VAL A 538 -1.02 -2.90 -14.33
C VAL A 538 -1.06 -2.02 -15.57
N GLY A 539 -0.43 -2.50 -16.65
CA GLY A 539 -0.52 -1.91 -17.98
C GLY A 539 -1.48 -2.69 -18.86
N ASN A 540 -1.95 -2.05 -19.93
CA ASN A 540 -2.97 -2.62 -20.84
C ASN A 540 -2.36 -3.39 -22.03
N ASP A 541 -1.03 -3.46 -22.13
CA ASP A 541 -0.32 -4.01 -23.29
C ASP A 541 0.59 -5.19 -22.92
N ASP A 542 0.95 -6.01 -23.92
CA ASP A 542 1.70 -7.29 -23.83
C ASP A 542 3.14 -7.17 -23.28
N HIS A 543 3.52 -6.01 -22.74
CA HIS A 543 4.76 -5.83 -21.99
C HIS A 543 4.42 -5.71 -20.50
N ALA A 544 4.86 -6.69 -19.72
CA ALA A 544 4.92 -6.55 -18.28
C ALA A 544 5.75 -5.29 -17.96
N ALA A 545 5.22 -4.39 -17.12
CA ALA A 545 5.94 -3.20 -16.66
C ALA A 545 7.39 -3.57 -16.34
N ILE A 546 8.33 -2.96 -17.06
CA ILE A 546 9.73 -3.40 -17.06
C ILE A 546 10.43 -3.01 -15.76
N SER A 547 9.87 -2.09 -14.94
CA SER A 547 10.46 -1.73 -13.66
C SER A 547 9.46 -1.34 -12.57
N THR A 548 9.52 -2.00 -11.41
CA THR A 548 8.83 -1.56 -10.19
C THR A 548 9.69 -0.59 -9.35
N THR A 549 10.75 -0.01 -9.93
CA THR A 549 11.78 0.72 -9.18
C THR A 549 11.78 2.21 -9.53
N LEU A 550 11.63 3.05 -8.50
CA LEU A 550 11.83 4.50 -8.63
C LEU A 550 13.16 4.83 -9.32
N GLY A 551 13.10 5.75 -10.28
CA GLY A 551 14.24 6.24 -11.05
C GLY A 551 14.40 5.61 -12.43
N THR A 552 13.60 4.59 -12.78
CA THR A 552 13.54 4.05 -14.16
C THR A 552 12.48 4.84 -14.94
N ASP A 553 11.21 4.68 -14.57
CA ASP A 553 10.08 5.24 -15.32
C ASP A 553 9.52 6.49 -14.62
N LEU A 554 9.82 6.66 -13.32
CA LEU A 554 9.36 7.78 -12.52
C LEU A 554 10.35 8.16 -11.42
N VAL A 555 10.54 9.46 -11.21
CA VAL A 555 11.15 10.04 -10.01
C VAL A 555 10.16 10.87 -9.20
N ILE A 556 10.38 10.90 -7.88
CA ILE A 556 9.65 11.80 -6.98
C ILE A 556 10.54 13.01 -6.69
N LYS A 557 9.97 14.21 -6.79
CA LYS A 557 10.65 15.47 -6.48
C LYS A 557 10.05 16.16 -5.26
N ASP A 558 10.90 16.75 -4.43
CA ASP A 558 10.48 17.62 -3.32
C ASP A 558 10.00 18.99 -3.83
N ALA A 559 9.51 19.84 -2.91
CA ALA A 559 9.08 21.21 -3.23
C ALA A 559 10.22 22.12 -3.76
N GLY A 560 11.49 21.73 -3.57
CA GLY A 560 12.66 22.40 -4.12
C GLY A 560 13.05 21.92 -5.51
N GLY A 561 12.36 20.90 -6.05
CA GLY A 561 12.65 20.28 -7.34
C GLY A 561 13.77 19.23 -7.31
N ASN A 562 14.25 18.84 -6.13
CA ASN A 562 15.27 17.80 -5.99
C ASN A 562 14.63 16.42 -6.08
N THR A 563 15.29 15.47 -6.73
CA THR A 563 14.84 14.06 -6.74
C THR A 563 15.09 13.44 -5.36
N VAL A 564 14.05 12.84 -4.79
CA VAL A 564 14.07 12.23 -3.46
C VAL A 564 13.47 10.83 -3.49
N THR A 565 14.01 9.94 -2.66
CA THR A 565 13.50 8.58 -2.45
C THR A 565 12.81 8.42 -1.10
N GLN A 566 12.82 9.47 -0.28
CA GLN A 566 12.26 9.46 1.07
C GLN A 566 11.77 10.86 1.46
N ALA A 567 10.85 10.91 2.42
CA ALA A 567 10.45 12.10 3.14
C ALA A 567 10.86 12.00 4.61
N THR A 568 11.22 13.12 5.24
CA THR A 568 11.53 13.16 6.66
C THR A 568 10.63 14.17 7.37
N PHE A 569 9.94 13.69 8.39
CA PHE A 569 9.18 14.49 9.34
C PHE A 569 9.94 14.50 10.66
N THR A 570 10.00 15.66 11.28
CA THR A 570 10.67 15.96 12.54
C THR A 570 9.63 16.43 13.54
N ASN A 571 10.02 16.50 14.81
CA ASN A 571 9.18 17.07 15.87
C ASN A 571 8.72 18.53 15.56
N GLY A 572 9.43 19.27 14.70
CA GLY A 572 9.10 20.65 14.34
C GLY A 572 8.27 20.86 13.07
N ASN A 573 8.13 19.85 12.20
CA ASN A 573 7.42 19.97 10.91
C ASN A 573 6.43 18.83 10.62
N TRP A 574 6.20 17.91 11.56
CA TRP A 574 5.30 16.76 11.40
C TRP A 574 3.89 17.13 10.91
N ASN A 575 3.35 18.25 11.41
CA ASN A 575 2.01 18.77 11.09
C ASN A 575 2.00 19.71 9.88
N SER A 576 3.15 19.93 9.25
CA SER A 576 3.26 20.73 8.03
C SER A 576 3.17 19.80 6.83
N THR A 577 2.12 19.99 6.03
CA THR A 577 1.93 19.24 4.79
C THR A 577 3.14 19.43 3.87
N GLN A 578 3.81 18.32 3.54
CA GLN A 578 4.88 18.28 2.56
C GLN A 578 4.31 17.86 1.20
N THR A 579 4.66 18.59 0.14
CA THR A 579 4.20 18.33 -1.22
C THR A 579 5.33 17.73 -2.05
N PHE A 580 5.00 16.69 -2.80
CA PHE A 580 5.91 15.98 -3.69
C PHE A 580 5.32 15.93 -5.09
N SER A 581 6.17 16.08 -6.09
CA SER A 581 5.79 15.96 -7.50
C SER A 581 6.26 14.62 -8.05
N VAL A 582 5.37 13.96 -8.79
CA VAL A 582 5.59 12.68 -9.47
C VAL A 582 5.92 13.00 -10.92
N VAL A 583 7.17 12.76 -11.30
CA VAL A 583 7.72 13.15 -12.59
C VAL A 583 8.18 11.89 -13.34
N PRO A 584 7.54 11.53 -14.45
CA PRO A 584 8.01 10.48 -15.33
C PRO A 584 9.42 10.77 -15.82
N VAL A 585 10.18 9.71 -16.06
CA VAL A 585 11.55 9.80 -16.57
C VAL A 585 11.49 9.43 -18.04
N GLN A 586 11.93 10.35 -18.90
CA GLN A 586 12.06 10.05 -20.33
C GLN A 586 13.05 8.90 -20.54
N ASP A 587 12.65 7.88 -21.29
CA ASP A 587 13.56 6.85 -21.76
C ASP A 587 13.41 6.53 -23.27
N ASN A 588 13.47 5.27 -23.69
CA ASN A 588 13.28 4.88 -25.10
C ASN A 588 12.37 3.65 -25.24
N VAL A 589 11.71 3.23 -24.16
CA VAL A 589 10.78 2.11 -24.09
C VAL A 589 9.38 2.65 -24.34
N ILE A 590 8.59 1.92 -25.12
CA ILE A 590 7.19 2.28 -25.40
C ILE A 590 6.31 1.53 -24.41
N GLU A 591 5.68 2.26 -23.50
CA GLU A 591 4.99 1.74 -22.32
C GLU A 591 3.50 2.16 -22.29
N GLY A 592 3.16 3.27 -22.96
CA GLY A 592 1.78 3.68 -23.21
C GLY A 592 1.04 4.14 -21.95
N TYR A 593 -0.10 3.51 -21.64
CA TYR A 593 -0.89 3.83 -20.45
C TYR A 593 -0.59 2.85 -19.32
N GLU A 594 -0.13 3.38 -18.20
CA GLU A 594 0.27 2.59 -17.04
C GLU A 594 -0.41 3.04 -15.74
N ASN A 595 -0.86 2.06 -14.97
CA ASN A 595 -1.38 2.27 -13.62
C ASN A 595 -0.47 1.65 -12.57
N GLY A 596 -0.08 2.44 -11.58
CA GLY A 596 0.69 2.00 -10.43
C GLY A 596 0.18 2.61 -9.13
N SER A 597 0.95 2.47 -8.07
CA SER A 597 0.69 3.15 -6.81
C SER A 597 1.99 3.69 -6.21
N VAL A 598 2.02 4.98 -5.89
CA VAL A 598 3.08 5.52 -5.03
C VAL A 598 2.78 5.09 -3.60
N VAL A 599 3.70 4.35 -3.01
CA VAL A 599 3.62 3.86 -1.63
C VAL A 599 4.67 4.58 -0.79
N ALA A 600 4.24 5.20 0.30
CA ALA A 600 5.11 5.77 1.33
C ALA A 600 5.05 4.86 2.56
N THR A 601 6.18 4.23 2.90
CA THR A 601 6.29 3.27 4.01
C THR A 601 7.25 3.81 5.06
N VAL A 602 6.91 3.68 6.34
CA VAL A 602 7.82 4.06 7.43
C VAL A 602 9.08 3.21 7.37
N ASN A 603 10.22 3.88 7.30
CA ASN A 603 11.53 3.26 7.50
C ASN A 603 11.76 3.11 9.00
N ASP A 604 11.36 1.97 9.57
CA ASP A 604 11.42 1.69 11.00
C ASP A 604 12.80 1.96 11.61
N ALA A 605 13.88 1.57 10.92
CA ALA A 605 15.25 1.75 11.42
C ALA A 605 15.69 3.22 11.50
N ALA A 606 15.09 4.10 10.71
CA ALA A 606 15.38 5.54 10.69
C ALA A 606 14.29 6.39 11.35
N SER A 607 13.26 5.76 11.92
CA SER A 607 12.07 6.42 12.44
C SER A 607 11.86 6.15 13.92
N ASP A 608 11.05 7.00 14.54
CA ASP A 608 10.50 6.75 15.85
C ASP A 608 9.53 5.55 15.82
N ASP A 609 9.63 4.66 16.81
CA ASP A 609 8.77 3.47 16.92
C ASP A 609 7.28 3.82 17.07
N MET A 610 6.93 5.08 17.40
CA MET A 610 5.55 5.57 17.44
C MET A 610 4.78 5.24 16.16
N TYR A 611 5.43 5.32 14.99
CA TYR A 611 4.78 5.07 13.70
C TYR A 611 4.97 3.63 13.19
N GLY A 612 5.75 2.81 13.91
CA GLY A 612 6.03 1.41 13.57
C GLY A 612 6.29 1.17 12.08
N ILE A 613 5.50 0.28 11.48
CA ILE A 613 5.60 -0.11 10.06
C ILE A 613 4.44 0.43 9.19
N MET A 614 3.87 1.57 9.56
CA MET A 614 2.76 2.16 8.81
C MET A 614 3.13 2.42 7.34
N SER A 615 2.15 2.25 6.45
CA SER A 615 2.28 2.63 5.05
C SER A 615 1.00 3.27 4.55
N VAL A 616 1.15 4.17 3.58
CA VAL A 616 0.04 4.81 2.86
C VAL A 616 0.35 4.81 1.38
N GLN A 617 -0.69 4.80 0.55
CA GLN A 617 -0.52 4.78 -0.88
C GLN A 617 -1.58 5.60 -1.61
N LYS A 618 -1.20 6.05 -2.81
CA LYS A 618 -2.11 6.62 -3.80
C LYS A 618 -1.81 6.06 -5.18
N ASN A 619 -2.86 5.84 -5.95
CA ASN A 619 -2.72 5.41 -7.33
C ASN A 619 -2.02 6.49 -8.14
N VAL A 620 -1.15 6.08 -9.05
CA VAL A 620 -0.52 6.93 -10.06
C VAL A 620 -0.89 6.40 -11.43
N VAL A 621 -1.16 7.33 -12.33
CA VAL A 621 -1.40 7.07 -13.75
C VAL A 621 -0.31 7.80 -14.51
N ILE A 622 0.40 7.07 -15.36
CA ILE A 622 1.41 7.63 -16.26
C ILE A 622 0.90 7.49 -17.69
N TRP A 623 1.03 8.59 -18.44
CA TRP A 623 1.03 8.55 -19.89
C TRP A 623 2.44 8.79 -20.40
N ASP A 624 2.94 7.77 -21.08
CA ASP A 624 4.18 7.77 -21.82
C ASP A 624 3.90 8.08 -23.31
N ASP A 625 4.74 8.92 -23.92
CA ASP A 625 4.73 9.23 -25.36
C ASP A 625 6.04 8.92 -26.09
N ASP A 626 7.02 8.28 -25.45
CA ASP A 626 8.28 7.84 -26.06
C ASP A 626 8.02 6.88 -27.21
N HIS A 627 8.41 7.29 -28.43
CA HIS A 627 8.48 6.38 -29.56
C HIS A 627 9.76 6.62 -30.36
N ASN A 628 10.59 5.59 -30.43
CA ASN A 628 11.72 5.53 -31.36
C ASN A 628 11.20 5.54 -32.81
N VAL A 629 11.65 6.55 -33.56
CA VAL A 629 11.71 6.61 -35.02
C VAL A 629 12.25 5.29 -35.59
N THR A 630 11.35 4.43 -36.08
CA THR A 630 11.75 3.16 -36.71
C THR A 630 11.86 3.39 -38.22
N ASN A 631 12.99 3.02 -38.83
CA ASN A 631 13.16 2.92 -40.30
C ASN A 631 12.66 4.11 -41.15
N GLY A 632 12.89 5.35 -40.73
CA GLY A 632 12.49 6.52 -41.52
C GLY A 632 11.01 6.89 -41.39
N TRP A 633 10.33 6.43 -40.34
CA TRP A 633 8.97 6.84 -39.95
C TRP A 633 8.97 7.52 -38.59
N ASP A 634 8.03 8.43 -38.38
CA ASP A 634 7.79 9.19 -37.16
C ASP A 634 6.30 9.16 -36.79
N HIS A 635 5.94 9.28 -35.52
CA HIS A 635 4.54 9.19 -35.06
C HIS A 635 3.96 10.58 -34.84
N ILE A 636 2.69 10.78 -35.23
CA ILE A 636 1.98 12.03 -34.93
C ILE A 636 1.16 11.83 -33.65
N ASN A 637 1.62 12.44 -32.55
CA ASN A 637 0.99 12.30 -31.23
C ASN A 637 -0.38 13.00 -31.20
N GLY A 638 -1.49 12.25 -31.20
CA GLY A 638 -2.85 12.82 -31.16
C GLY A 638 -3.50 13.02 -32.52
N ALA A 639 -4.83 13.17 -32.53
CA ALA A 639 -5.55 13.41 -33.77
C ALA A 639 -5.16 14.75 -34.41
N VAL A 640 -4.72 14.73 -35.67
CA VAL A 640 -4.66 15.93 -36.53
C VAL A 640 -6.09 16.24 -36.99
N ASP A 641 -6.89 16.84 -36.10
CA ASP A 641 -8.35 16.83 -36.18
C ASP A 641 -8.97 17.82 -37.17
N GLY A 642 -10.19 17.47 -37.61
CA GLY A 642 -11.05 18.21 -38.55
C GLY A 642 -11.72 17.37 -39.65
N LEU A 643 -11.34 16.09 -39.82
CA LEU A 643 -11.81 15.20 -40.91
C LEU A 643 -12.17 13.79 -40.38
N THR A 644 -12.72 12.93 -41.24
CA THR A 644 -13.24 11.58 -40.93
C THR A 644 -12.21 10.56 -40.42
N LEU A 645 -10.92 10.91 -40.39
CA LEU A 645 -9.80 10.07 -39.92
C LEU A 645 -9.45 10.39 -38.46
N LYS A 646 -9.41 9.36 -37.62
CA LYS A 646 -9.18 9.45 -36.17
C LYS A 646 -7.79 8.87 -35.85
N GLY A 647 -6.76 9.70 -35.93
CA GLY A 647 -5.35 9.31 -35.82
C GLY A 647 -4.86 9.03 -34.39
N PHE A 648 -5.62 8.35 -33.53
CA PHE A 648 -5.14 7.97 -32.20
C PHE A 648 -5.50 6.52 -31.88
N PRO A 649 -4.55 5.67 -31.43
CA PRO A 649 -3.15 5.97 -31.13
C PRO A 649 -2.20 5.88 -32.35
N ALA A 650 -2.71 5.63 -33.56
CA ALA A 650 -1.87 5.21 -34.68
C ALA A 650 -2.00 6.14 -35.91
N GLU A 651 -1.21 7.22 -35.94
CA GLU A 651 -0.87 7.94 -37.16
C GLU A 651 0.66 8.05 -37.29
N VAL A 652 1.19 7.65 -38.45
CA VAL A 652 2.63 7.66 -38.75
C VAL A 652 2.93 8.52 -39.97
N VAL A 653 4.06 9.21 -40.00
CA VAL A 653 4.54 10.02 -41.11
C VAL A 653 5.90 9.51 -41.55
N TYR A 654 6.07 9.34 -42.86
CA TYR A 654 7.35 8.97 -43.44
C TYR A 654 8.27 10.19 -43.44
N LEU A 655 9.46 10.06 -42.84
CA LEU A 655 10.42 11.13 -42.65
C LEU A 655 11.19 11.52 -43.92
N ASP A 656 11.23 10.64 -44.92
CA ASP A 656 11.71 11.04 -46.24
C ASP A 656 10.58 11.75 -46.99
N TYR A 657 10.87 12.95 -47.46
CA TYR A 657 9.91 13.76 -48.21
C TYR A 657 10.16 13.59 -49.70
N MET A 658 9.09 13.62 -50.48
CA MET A 658 9.18 13.48 -51.92
C MET A 658 9.90 14.68 -52.54
N GLN A 659 10.82 14.45 -53.47
CA GLN A 659 11.51 15.50 -54.22
C GLN A 659 10.99 15.60 -55.67
N PRO A 660 11.12 16.77 -56.33
CA PRO A 660 10.86 16.87 -57.75
C PRO A 660 11.74 15.90 -58.56
N GLY A 661 11.10 15.01 -59.31
CA GLY A 661 11.73 13.94 -60.10
C GLY A 661 11.62 12.55 -59.49
N GLU A 662 11.00 12.39 -58.32
CA GLU A 662 10.82 11.10 -57.65
C GLU A 662 9.44 10.48 -57.92
N GLN A 663 9.35 9.18 -57.64
CA GLN A 663 8.12 8.42 -57.64
C GLN A 663 7.95 7.65 -56.32
N TYR A 664 6.76 7.77 -55.75
CA TYR A 664 6.37 7.03 -54.54
C TYR A 664 5.32 6.01 -54.92
N VAL A 665 5.50 4.77 -54.47
CA VAL A 665 4.56 3.67 -54.71
C VAL A 665 3.95 3.24 -53.39
N VAL A 666 2.62 3.23 -53.32
CA VAL A 666 1.84 2.98 -52.10
C VAL A 666 0.85 1.84 -52.35
N ASP A 667 0.92 0.77 -51.56
CA ASP A 667 -0.08 -0.33 -51.53
C ASP A 667 -1.19 -0.02 -50.50
N PRO A 668 -2.40 0.39 -50.91
CA PRO A 668 -3.43 0.88 -49.99
C PRO A 668 -4.19 -0.26 -49.29
N LYS A 669 -4.43 -0.09 -47.98
CA LYS A 669 -5.18 -1.03 -47.14
C LYS A 669 -6.56 -0.50 -46.77
N ASN A 670 -7.53 -1.41 -46.70
CA ASN A 670 -8.87 -1.12 -46.21
C ASN A 670 -8.83 -0.60 -44.76
N GLY A 671 -9.45 0.56 -44.49
CA GLY A 671 -9.53 1.15 -43.15
C GLY A 671 -8.35 2.02 -42.73
N VAL A 672 -7.35 2.19 -43.60
CA VAL A 672 -6.24 3.14 -43.42
C VAL A 672 -6.47 4.35 -44.31
N GLY A 673 -6.04 5.53 -43.88
CA GLY A 673 -6.06 6.74 -44.69
C GLY A 673 -4.65 7.27 -44.96
N LEU A 674 -4.38 7.67 -46.20
CA LEU A 674 -3.16 8.38 -46.57
C LEU A 674 -3.36 9.89 -46.38
N ARG A 675 -2.37 10.56 -45.81
CA ARG A 675 -2.32 12.01 -45.62
C ARG A 675 -1.06 12.58 -46.26
N TRP A 676 -1.17 13.82 -46.70
CA TRP A 676 -0.06 14.58 -47.24
C TRP A 676 0.15 15.85 -46.43
N TYR A 677 1.41 16.20 -46.23
CA TYR A 677 1.84 17.35 -45.45
C TYR A 677 2.82 18.18 -46.26
N CYS A 678 2.56 19.49 -46.42
CA CYS A 678 3.55 20.42 -46.96
C CYS A 678 4.18 21.17 -45.79
N ILE A 679 5.46 20.95 -45.54
CA ILE A 679 6.16 21.44 -44.35
C ILE A 679 7.26 22.41 -44.77
N ASP A 680 7.22 23.62 -44.21
CA ASP A 680 8.31 24.60 -44.32
C ASP A 680 9.51 24.10 -43.50
N PRO A 681 10.66 23.81 -44.13
CA PRO A 681 11.83 23.28 -43.43
C PRO A 681 12.43 24.26 -42.41
N THR A 682 12.26 25.58 -42.60
CA THR A 682 12.72 26.59 -41.65
C THR A 682 11.85 26.61 -40.40
N ALA A 683 10.54 26.50 -40.58
CA ALA A 683 9.59 26.46 -39.47
C ALA A 683 9.73 25.17 -38.64
N LEU A 684 9.93 24.03 -39.31
CA LEU A 684 10.25 22.75 -38.67
C LEU A 684 11.53 22.84 -37.82
N ALA A 685 12.60 23.42 -38.38
CA ALA A 685 13.87 23.60 -37.66
C ALA A 685 13.72 24.49 -36.41
N ASN A 686 12.90 25.56 -36.50
CA ASN A 686 12.60 26.43 -35.35
C ASN A 686 11.75 25.74 -34.28
N HIS A 687 11.03 24.68 -34.63
CA HIS A 687 10.21 23.87 -33.74
C HIS A 687 10.96 22.65 -33.16
N GLY A 688 12.27 22.55 -33.37
CA GLY A 688 13.10 21.48 -32.81
C GLY A 688 13.40 20.33 -33.78
N GLY A 689 12.86 20.34 -34.99
CA GLY A 689 13.23 19.42 -36.08
C GLY A 689 12.48 18.08 -36.11
N ASP A 690 11.64 17.81 -35.11
CA ASP A 690 10.77 16.64 -35.03
C ASP A 690 9.53 16.85 -35.93
N VAL A 691 9.32 15.94 -36.89
CA VAL A 691 8.32 16.10 -37.96
C VAL A 691 6.92 15.80 -37.43
N GLY A 692 6.75 14.72 -36.65
CA GLY A 692 5.49 14.31 -36.05
C GLY A 692 4.94 15.34 -35.08
N ASN A 693 5.79 15.84 -34.18
CA ASN A 693 5.46 16.90 -33.23
C ASN A 693 5.14 18.23 -33.92
N TYR A 694 5.86 18.56 -34.99
CA TYR A 694 5.55 19.75 -35.77
C TYR A 694 4.22 19.63 -36.51
N ILE A 695 3.94 18.49 -37.15
CA ILE A 695 2.65 18.26 -37.82
C ILE A 695 1.50 18.36 -36.83
N ARG A 696 1.65 17.79 -35.62
CA ARG A 696 0.66 17.92 -34.54
C ARG A 696 0.37 19.38 -34.22
N SER A 697 1.42 20.19 -34.05
CA SER A 697 1.25 21.60 -33.64
C SER A 697 0.52 22.45 -34.68
N LEU A 698 0.51 22.01 -35.95
CA LEU A 698 -0.25 22.64 -37.03
C LEU A 698 -1.74 22.26 -37.06
N GLY A 699 -2.14 21.16 -36.41
CA GLY A 699 -3.51 20.64 -36.43
C GLY A 699 -4.08 20.48 -37.85
N GLN A 700 -5.38 20.72 -38.05
CA GLN A 700 -6.02 20.64 -39.37
C GLN A 700 -5.31 21.46 -40.46
N ALA A 701 -4.70 22.58 -40.09
CA ALA A 701 -4.07 23.51 -41.03
C ALA A 701 -2.80 22.92 -41.67
N GLY A 702 -2.15 21.96 -41.00
CA GLY A 702 -0.97 21.26 -41.51
C GLY A 702 -1.28 20.22 -42.59
N VAL A 703 -2.51 19.71 -42.64
CA VAL A 703 -2.92 18.69 -43.61
C VAL A 703 -3.10 19.33 -44.99
N TRP A 704 -2.26 18.92 -45.95
CA TRP A 704 -2.37 19.40 -47.33
C TRP A 704 -3.52 18.72 -48.07
N ALA A 705 -3.68 17.40 -47.91
CA ALA A 705 -4.82 16.62 -48.38
C ALA A 705 -4.89 15.26 -47.66
N SER A 706 -5.98 14.49 -47.85
CA SER A 706 -6.11 13.13 -47.32
C SER A 706 -6.97 12.22 -48.20
N GLN A 707 -6.80 10.90 -48.08
CA GLN A 707 -7.54 9.86 -48.79
C GLN A 707 -7.79 8.65 -47.87
N VAL A 708 -8.94 7.96 -47.99
CA VAL A 708 -9.31 6.79 -47.16
C VAL A 708 -9.89 5.68 -48.03
N TRP A 709 -9.52 4.43 -47.75
CA TRP A 709 -10.00 3.25 -48.49
C TRP A 709 -11.04 2.43 -47.70
N ILE A 710 -12.13 2.00 -48.35
CA ILE A 710 -13.16 1.12 -47.78
C ILE A 710 -13.54 -0.02 -48.73
N GLY A 711 -13.16 -1.24 -48.40
CA GLY A 711 -13.41 -2.42 -49.24
C GLY A 711 -12.67 -2.33 -50.57
N SER A 712 -13.34 -2.68 -51.68
CA SER A 712 -12.78 -2.53 -53.04
C SER A 712 -13.09 -1.18 -53.68
N GLN A 713 -13.47 -0.17 -52.88
CA GLN A 713 -13.80 1.18 -53.33
C GLN A 713 -13.10 2.21 -52.44
N VAL A 714 -12.85 3.40 -52.98
CA VAL A 714 -12.60 4.57 -52.13
C VAL A 714 -13.91 4.89 -51.41
N ASP A 715 -13.87 5.28 -50.13
CA ASP A 715 -15.09 5.70 -49.41
C ASP A 715 -15.79 6.81 -50.19
N HIS A 716 -16.96 6.49 -50.72
CA HIS A 716 -17.76 7.32 -51.61
C HIS A 716 -18.94 8.01 -50.89
N ASP A 717 -18.88 8.21 -49.56
CA ASP A 717 -19.95 8.93 -48.84
C ASP A 717 -19.53 10.17 -48.03
N GLY A 718 -18.28 10.61 -48.11
CA GLY A 718 -17.94 12.00 -47.82
C GLY A 718 -18.36 12.96 -48.96
N ASN A 719 -19.64 13.00 -49.35
CA ASN A 719 -20.32 13.95 -50.26
C ASN A 719 -19.51 14.47 -51.48
N THR A 720 -19.96 14.23 -52.71
CA THR A 720 -19.32 14.72 -53.96
C THR A 720 -19.11 16.25 -54.09
N THR A 721 -19.61 17.08 -53.15
CA THR A 721 -19.20 18.49 -52.99
C THR A 721 -18.03 18.74 -52.02
N PHE A 722 -17.73 17.80 -51.12
CA PHE A 722 -16.67 17.85 -50.11
C PHE A 722 -15.26 17.66 -50.70
N TRP A 723 -15.10 16.75 -51.67
CA TRP A 723 -13.86 16.58 -52.42
C TRP A 723 -13.41 17.88 -53.11
N ARG A 724 -14.34 18.65 -53.69
CA ARG A 724 -14.00 19.97 -54.21
C ARG A 724 -13.61 20.95 -53.10
N HIS A 725 -14.16 20.90 -51.89
CA HIS A 725 -13.74 21.86 -50.86
C HIS A 725 -12.37 21.54 -50.24
N GLN A 726 -12.03 20.27 -50.04
CA GLN A 726 -10.70 19.83 -49.57
C GLN A 726 -9.62 20.03 -50.64
N PHE A 727 -9.92 19.69 -51.90
CA PHE A 727 -8.93 19.70 -52.99
C PHE A 727 -8.97 20.97 -53.88
N ALA A 728 -10.09 21.72 -53.99
CA ALA A 728 -10.17 22.91 -54.86
C ALA A 728 -9.43 24.13 -54.31
N ASN A 729 -9.08 24.14 -53.03
CA ASN A 729 -8.16 25.16 -52.47
C ASN A 729 -6.69 24.76 -52.63
N LYS A 730 -6.40 23.58 -53.19
CA LYS A 730 -5.07 22.97 -53.29
C LYS A 730 -4.66 22.68 -54.75
N ASN A 731 -5.20 23.48 -55.68
CA ASN A 731 -4.77 23.55 -57.08
C ASN A 731 -5.01 22.33 -57.98
N TRP A 732 -5.84 21.34 -57.63
CA TRP A 732 -6.11 20.20 -58.51
C TRP A 732 -6.84 20.63 -59.82
N ILE A 733 -6.26 20.31 -60.99
CA ILE A 733 -6.71 20.83 -62.30
C ILE A 733 -7.27 19.75 -63.26
N GLY A 734 -7.12 18.47 -62.94
CA GLY A 734 -7.74 17.37 -63.66
C GLY A 734 -7.99 16.18 -62.73
N LEU A 735 -9.24 15.73 -62.62
CA LEU A 735 -9.65 14.54 -61.86
C LEU A 735 -10.58 13.71 -62.75
N SER A 736 -10.20 12.48 -63.09
CA SER A 736 -11.11 11.51 -63.72
C SER A 736 -11.00 10.15 -63.04
N ASN A 737 -12.12 9.64 -62.54
CA ASN A 737 -12.31 8.31 -61.93
C ASN A 737 -11.25 7.86 -60.90
N MET A 738 -11.58 7.98 -59.61
CA MET A 738 -10.73 7.59 -58.46
C MET A 738 -11.09 6.21 -57.88
N ASP A 739 -11.76 5.34 -58.65
CA ASP A 739 -12.21 4.03 -58.18
C ASP A 739 -11.06 2.99 -58.27
N PHE A 740 -10.48 2.61 -57.13
CA PHE A 740 -9.45 1.57 -57.03
C PHE A 740 -9.77 0.58 -55.89
N GLY A 741 -9.39 -0.69 -56.06
CA GLY A 741 -9.61 -1.74 -55.07
C GLY A 741 -8.49 -1.82 -54.03
N ALA A 742 -8.82 -1.99 -52.74
CA ALA A 742 -7.82 -2.24 -51.69
C ALA A 742 -7.54 -3.74 -51.55
N SER A 743 -6.61 -4.27 -52.35
CA SER A 743 -6.12 -5.65 -52.22
C SER A 743 -4.62 -5.71 -52.47
N GLY A 744 -3.87 -6.34 -51.57
CA GLY A 744 -2.39 -6.35 -51.53
C GLY A 744 -1.72 -6.84 -52.83
N GLY A 745 -1.52 -5.90 -53.75
CA GLY A 745 -1.15 -6.15 -55.13
C GLY A 745 -1.69 -5.13 -56.14
N ALA A 746 -2.46 -4.13 -55.70
CA ALA A 746 -2.80 -2.95 -56.49
C ALA A 746 -2.05 -1.72 -55.97
N GLU A 747 -1.13 -1.18 -56.75
CA GLU A 747 -0.25 -0.07 -56.36
C GLU A 747 -0.80 1.28 -56.83
N GLN A 748 -0.64 2.30 -55.99
CA GLN A 748 -0.80 3.70 -56.41
C GLN A 748 0.57 4.32 -56.61
N ARG A 749 0.75 5.00 -57.74
CA ARG A 749 1.99 5.73 -58.05
C ARG A 749 1.74 7.23 -57.95
N TYR A 750 2.59 7.91 -57.19
CA TYR A 750 2.64 9.36 -57.09
C TYR A 750 3.94 9.84 -57.73
N VAL A 751 3.86 10.79 -58.67
CA VAL A 751 5.02 11.34 -59.38
C VAL A 751 5.03 12.86 -59.21
N TRP A 752 6.10 13.39 -58.62
CA TRP A 752 6.31 14.83 -58.52
C TRP A 752 7.16 15.27 -59.70
N GLY A 753 6.51 15.84 -60.71
CA GLY A 753 7.19 16.30 -61.92
C GLY A 753 8.10 17.52 -61.64
N SER A 754 9.15 17.66 -62.46
CA SER A 754 10.02 18.84 -62.44
C SER A 754 9.32 20.14 -62.83
N ASP A 755 8.10 20.05 -63.38
CA ASP A 755 7.20 21.18 -63.61
C ASP A 755 6.43 21.62 -62.35
N GLY A 756 6.77 21.03 -61.20
CA GLY A 756 6.22 21.35 -59.89
C GLY A 756 4.85 20.73 -59.64
N LYS A 757 4.36 19.84 -60.51
CA LYS A 757 3.04 19.20 -60.37
C LYS A 757 3.16 17.81 -59.79
N LEU A 758 2.22 17.46 -58.89
CA LEU A 758 2.04 16.09 -58.41
C LEU A 758 0.97 15.42 -59.26
N ARG A 759 1.31 14.25 -59.78
CA ARG A 759 0.43 13.41 -60.59
C ARG A 759 0.23 12.08 -59.88
N TRP A 760 -0.93 11.48 -60.05
CA TRP A 760 -1.18 10.13 -59.54
C TRP A 760 -1.69 9.21 -60.65
N SER A 761 -1.33 7.94 -60.57
CA SER A 761 -1.85 6.85 -61.40
C SER A 761 -2.11 5.59 -60.57
N ASP A 762 -2.88 4.67 -61.14
CA ASP A 762 -3.02 3.30 -60.66
C ASP A 762 -2.00 2.36 -61.34
N ASP A 763 -2.19 1.05 -61.20
CA ASP A 763 -1.42 -0.01 -61.88
C ASP A 763 -1.41 0.10 -63.42
N SER A 764 -2.34 0.85 -64.03
CA SER A 764 -2.30 1.09 -65.47
C SER A 764 -1.22 2.10 -65.88
N GLU A 765 -0.65 2.79 -64.88
CA GLU A 765 0.40 3.80 -65.01
C GLU A 765 -0.01 5.00 -65.88
N VAL A 766 -1.31 5.15 -66.16
CA VAL A 766 -1.87 6.31 -66.83
C VAL A 766 -2.27 7.33 -65.75
N PRO A 767 -1.80 8.58 -65.82
CA PRO A 767 -2.18 9.60 -64.85
C PRO A 767 -3.71 9.84 -64.85
N ASN A 768 -4.35 9.57 -63.73
CA ASN A 768 -5.80 9.73 -63.54
C ASN A 768 -6.14 11.09 -62.89
N GLY A 769 -5.12 11.83 -62.45
CA GLY A 769 -5.21 13.28 -62.31
C GLY A 769 -3.93 13.99 -61.84
N GLU A 770 -4.04 15.31 -61.72
CA GLU A 770 -2.90 16.24 -61.69
C GLU A 770 -3.19 17.50 -60.84
N THR A 771 -2.19 17.95 -60.07
CA THR A 771 -2.17 19.26 -59.42
C THR A 771 -1.64 20.38 -60.31
N GLY A 772 -2.07 21.61 -60.07
CA GLY A 772 -1.52 22.81 -60.69
C GLY A 772 -0.12 23.14 -60.18
N THR A 773 0.15 22.90 -58.89
CA THR A 773 1.47 22.90 -58.25
C THR A 773 1.38 22.09 -56.95
N ALA A 774 2.41 21.30 -56.63
CA ALA A 774 2.56 20.52 -55.41
C ALA A 774 3.44 21.28 -54.42
N CYS A 775 2.91 21.53 -53.22
CA CYS A 775 3.45 22.46 -52.23
C CYS A 775 3.77 23.87 -52.83
N THR A 776 4.10 24.86 -52.00
CA THR A 776 4.43 26.21 -52.50
C THR A 776 5.81 26.62 -51.99
N GLY A 777 6.60 27.31 -52.82
CA GLY A 777 7.93 27.76 -52.38
C GLY A 777 8.92 26.59 -52.25
N ASP A 778 9.61 26.53 -51.10
CA ASP A 778 10.60 25.52 -50.72
C ASP A 778 10.07 24.48 -49.71
N ASP A 779 8.75 24.45 -49.52
CA ASP A 779 8.05 23.45 -48.71
C ASP A 779 8.29 22.02 -49.21
N ARG A 780 8.37 21.09 -48.27
CA ARG A 780 8.63 19.66 -48.50
C ARG A 780 7.35 18.84 -48.37
N LEU A 781 7.14 17.88 -49.27
CA LEU A 781 5.95 17.02 -49.29
C LEU A 781 6.20 15.71 -48.53
N TYR A 782 5.59 15.56 -47.37
CA TYR A 782 5.63 14.34 -46.56
C TYR A 782 4.33 13.54 -46.71
N PHE A 783 4.44 12.21 -46.52
CA PHE A 783 3.32 11.27 -46.60
C PHE A 783 3.12 10.61 -45.24
N GLY A 784 1.87 10.51 -44.77
CA GLY A 784 1.54 9.82 -43.52
C GLY A 784 0.32 8.91 -43.66
N PHE A 785 0.16 8.00 -42.70
CA PHE A 785 -0.89 6.99 -42.67
C PHE A 785 -1.61 7.06 -41.33
N ALA A 786 -2.93 7.22 -41.38
CA ALA A 786 -3.79 7.37 -40.22
C ALA A 786 -4.85 6.26 -40.17
N ALA A 787 -5.09 5.72 -38.98
CA ALA A 787 -6.22 4.85 -38.73
C ALA A 787 -7.58 5.55 -38.95
N ARG A 788 -8.58 4.78 -39.40
CA ARG A 788 -9.97 5.28 -39.51
C ARG A 788 -10.69 5.35 -38.18
N HIS A 789 -10.49 4.39 -37.28
CA HIS A 789 -11.13 4.34 -35.96
C HIS A 789 -10.10 4.31 -34.83
N GLU A 790 -10.50 4.81 -33.67
CA GLU A 790 -9.67 4.85 -32.45
C GLU A 790 -9.31 3.44 -31.92
N VAL A 791 -10.06 2.42 -32.33
CA VAL A 791 -9.81 1.01 -31.97
C VAL A 791 -8.81 0.31 -32.92
N ASP A 792 -8.47 0.93 -34.05
CA ASP A 792 -7.56 0.36 -35.03
C ASP A 792 -6.11 0.66 -34.59
N LYS A 793 -5.63 -0.15 -33.63
CA LYS A 793 -4.39 0.07 -32.84
C LYS A 793 -3.06 -0.03 -33.61
N ASN A 794 -3.06 -0.37 -34.90
CA ASN A 794 -1.82 -0.60 -35.63
C ASN A 794 -1.99 -0.25 -37.11
N VAL A 795 -1.24 0.74 -37.61
CA VAL A 795 -1.27 1.07 -39.04
C VAL A 795 -0.53 -0.01 -39.84
N GLY A 796 0.47 -0.69 -39.26
CA GLY A 796 1.09 -1.92 -39.81
C GLY A 796 1.56 -1.86 -41.26
N ASP A 797 1.77 -0.65 -41.81
CA ASP A 797 1.93 -0.38 -43.24
C ASP A 797 3.33 0.22 -43.57
N GLU A 798 4.26 0.25 -42.61
CA GLU A 798 5.63 0.77 -42.77
C GLU A 798 6.43 0.05 -43.89
N ASP A 799 6.10 -1.21 -44.17
CA ASP A 799 6.74 -2.04 -45.21
C ASP A 799 6.13 -1.86 -46.63
N ARG A 800 5.14 -0.97 -46.79
CA ARG A 800 4.29 -0.90 -48.01
C ARG A 800 4.42 0.38 -48.83
N VAL A 801 5.24 1.31 -48.37
CA VAL A 801 5.72 2.42 -49.19
C VAL A 801 7.09 2.06 -49.72
N SER A 802 7.24 2.02 -51.04
CA SER A 802 8.55 1.89 -51.67
C SER A 802 8.89 3.17 -52.42
N ILE A 803 10.07 3.73 -52.13
CA ILE A 803 10.65 4.83 -52.88
C ILE A 803 11.55 4.26 -53.98
N GLY A 804 11.33 4.73 -55.21
CA GLY A 804 12.24 4.49 -56.32
C GLY A 804 12.62 5.79 -57.01
N ALA A 805 13.89 5.95 -57.36
CA ALA A 805 14.22 6.76 -58.53
C ALA A 805 13.57 6.09 -59.74
N ILE A 806 12.96 6.87 -60.64
CA ILE A 806 12.29 6.34 -61.84
C ILE A 806 13.26 5.39 -62.55
N GLY A 807 12.95 4.10 -62.55
CA GLY A 807 13.74 3.06 -63.20
C GLY A 807 13.95 3.43 -64.66
N SER A 808 15.12 3.11 -65.23
CA SER A 808 15.54 3.58 -66.55
C SER A 808 14.40 3.50 -67.58
N ASN A 809 14.11 4.64 -68.23
CA ASN A 809 13.17 4.78 -69.35
C ASN A 809 13.66 4.03 -70.61
N ASP A 810 14.14 2.80 -70.45
CA ASP A 810 14.71 2.03 -71.55
C ASP A 810 13.60 1.72 -72.56
N PRO A 811 13.82 1.98 -73.86
CA PRO A 811 12.86 1.67 -74.89
C PRO A 811 12.64 0.16 -74.99
N GLU A 812 11.39 -0.28 -74.81
CA GLU A 812 10.98 -1.67 -74.96
C GLU A 812 10.45 -1.92 -76.38
N HIS A 813 10.72 -3.11 -76.91
CA HIS A 813 10.09 -3.62 -78.14
C HIS A 813 9.65 -5.07 -77.91
N THR A 814 8.50 -5.47 -78.48
CA THR A 814 7.91 -6.79 -78.20
C THR A 814 8.37 -7.89 -79.16
N GLN A 815 9.10 -7.53 -80.22
CA GLN A 815 9.55 -8.46 -81.26
C GLN A 815 11.05 -8.73 -81.13
N GLY A 816 11.48 -9.97 -80.94
CA GLY A 816 12.91 -10.32 -80.87
C GLY A 816 13.71 -9.88 -82.12
N THR A 817 15.05 -9.97 -82.06
CA THR A 817 15.97 -9.41 -83.07
C THR A 817 15.53 -9.71 -84.52
N PRO A 818 15.10 -8.69 -85.29
CA PRO A 818 14.57 -8.91 -86.64
C PRO A 818 15.69 -9.26 -87.64
N THR A 819 15.42 -10.19 -88.55
CA THR A 819 16.30 -10.53 -89.69
C THR A 819 15.70 -9.98 -90.98
N ILE A 820 16.45 -9.15 -91.71
CA ILE A 820 15.96 -8.49 -92.93
C ILE A 820 16.85 -8.87 -94.12
N PRO A 821 16.31 -9.51 -95.17
CA PRO A 821 17.02 -9.70 -96.43
C PRO A 821 17.35 -8.36 -97.13
N GLU A 822 18.50 -8.29 -97.79
CA GLU A 822 18.91 -7.12 -98.58
C GLU A 822 17.84 -6.76 -99.62
N GLY A 823 17.37 -5.50 -99.62
CA GLY A 823 16.31 -5.01 -100.51
C GLY A 823 14.88 -5.19 -100.01
N SER A 824 14.68 -5.51 -98.73
CA SER A 824 13.35 -5.65 -98.09
C SER A 824 13.24 -4.79 -96.81
N SER A 825 12.04 -4.65 -96.26
CA SER A 825 11.78 -3.89 -95.03
C SER A 825 11.02 -4.72 -93.99
N THR A 826 11.17 -4.36 -92.71
CA THR A 826 10.39 -4.91 -91.58
C THR A 826 9.92 -3.79 -90.66
N THR A 827 8.90 -4.06 -89.85
CA THR A 827 8.39 -3.11 -88.85
C THR A 827 8.48 -3.74 -87.47
N PHE A 828 8.99 -2.97 -86.49
CA PHE A 828 8.95 -3.31 -85.08
C PHE A 828 8.34 -2.16 -84.29
N ASP A 829 7.79 -2.44 -83.12
CA ASP A 829 7.16 -1.48 -82.23
C ASP A 829 8.11 -1.04 -81.12
N VAL A 830 7.95 0.20 -80.64
CA VAL A 830 8.71 0.75 -79.53
C VAL A 830 7.74 1.46 -78.57
N LYS A 831 7.90 1.24 -77.28
CA LYS A 831 7.26 1.99 -76.19
C LYS A 831 8.27 2.22 -75.06
N LEU A 832 7.94 3.05 -74.08
CA LEU A 832 8.69 3.11 -72.82
C LEU A 832 8.03 2.20 -71.78
N GLY A 833 8.86 1.62 -70.91
CA GLY A 833 8.39 0.80 -69.78
C GLY A 833 7.79 1.60 -68.62
N ALA A 834 7.99 2.91 -68.55
CA ALA A 834 7.49 3.80 -67.50
C ALA A 834 7.20 5.23 -68.05
N PRO A 835 6.28 5.99 -67.42
CA PRO A 835 5.97 7.35 -67.82
C PRO A 835 7.18 8.27 -67.64
N PRO A 836 7.58 9.04 -68.66
CA PRO A 836 8.76 9.86 -68.53
C PRO A 836 8.44 11.19 -67.83
N VAL A 837 9.37 11.66 -66.98
CA VAL A 837 9.23 12.95 -66.25
C VAL A 837 9.02 14.14 -67.21
N ASN A 838 9.66 14.07 -68.37
CA ASN A 838 9.54 15.01 -69.49
C ASN A 838 9.26 14.25 -70.79
N SER A 839 9.05 14.94 -71.91
CA SER A 839 9.02 14.23 -73.20
C SER A 839 10.40 13.62 -73.50
N GLU A 840 10.46 12.31 -73.69
CA GLU A 840 11.67 11.54 -74.01
C GLU A 840 11.73 11.22 -75.49
N THR A 841 12.88 11.36 -76.15
CA THR A 841 13.01 11.07 -77.58
C THR A 841 13.95 9.90 -77.83
N VAL A 842 13.39 8.79 -78.33
CA VAL A 842 14.12 7.60 -78.73
C VAL A 842 14.52 7.72 -80.19
N SER A 843 15.81 7.67 -80.49
CA SER A 843 16.35 7.77 -81.85
C SER A 843 16.85 6.43 -82.38
N PHE A 844 16.61 6.13 -83.65
CA PHE A 844 17.00 4.86 -84.28
C PHE A 844 18.20 5.04 -85.18
N SER A 845 19.20 4.16 -85.05
CA SER A 845 20.40 4.18 -85.88
C SER A 845 20.88 2.76 -86.19
N SER A 846 21.59 2.60 -87.30
CA SER A 846 22.18 1.33 -87.72
C SER A 846 23.64 1.56 -88.13
N PRO A 847 24.55 0.64 -87.78
CA PRO A 847 25.93 0.69 -88.27
C PRO A 847 26.05 0.33 -89.76
N TYR A 848 24.99 -0.21 -90.39
CA TYR A 848 24.94 -0.48 -91.83
C TYR A 848 24.47 0.75 -92.60
N ALA A 849 25.34 1.33 -93.41
CA ALA A 849 25.08 2.57 -94.16
C ALA A 849 23.91 2.49 -95.18
N GLY A 850 23.48 1.27 -95.55
CA GLY A 850 22.34 1.05 -96.45
C GLY A 850 20.98 0.97 -95.76
N ALA A 851 20.94 0.95 -94.42
CA ALA A 851 19.71 0.81 -93.65
C ALA A 851 19.13 2.16 -93.22
N SER A 852 17.81 2.29 -93.25
CA SER A 852 17.08 3.51 -92.88
C SER A 852 15.88 3.19 -91.99
N PHE A 853 15.57 4.10 -91.06
CA PHE A 853 14.42 3.99 -90.16
C PHE A 853 13.37 5.05 -90.49
N SER A 854 12.09 4.65 -90.52
CA SER A 854 10.96 5.55 -90.69
C SER A 854 9.89 5.27 -89.61
N PRO A 855 9.66 6.20 -88.66
CA PRO A 855 10.40 7.46 -88.43
C PRO A 855 11.83 7.21 -87.89
N SER A 856 12.72 8.21 -87.99
CA SER A 856 14.10 8.13 -87.48
C SER A 856 14.22 8.32 -85.96
N SER A 857 13.16 8.82 -85.32
CA SER A 857 13.02 8.94 -83.87
C SER A 857 11.54 9.01 -83.49
N ILE A 858 11.22 8.65 -82.25
CA ILE A 858 9.89 8.78 -81.65
C ILE A 858 10.02 9.56 -80.34
N THR A 859 9.14 10.54 -80.12
CA THR A 859 9.03 11.26 -78.85
C THR A 859 7.87 10.70 -78.04
N PHE A 860 8.20 10.18 -76.87
CA PHE A 860 7.27 9.71 -75.87
C PHE A 860 6.99 10.81 -74.84
N THR A 861 5.71 11.02 -74.55
CA THR A 861 5.19 11.89 -73.49
C THR A 861 4.44 11.02 -72.49
N ASN A 862 4.07 11.58 -71.34
CA ASN A 862 3.20 10.88 -70.39
C ASN A 862 1.87 10.38 -70.99
N ASP A 863 1.43 10.95 -72.12
CA ASP A 863 0.17 10.55 -72.77
C ASP A 863 0.31 9.37 -73.72
N ASN A 864 1.54 9.06 -74.17
CA ASN A 864 1.76 8.06 -75.22
C ASN A 864 2.92 7.10 -74.94
N TYR A 865 3.60 7.22 -73.81
CA TYR A 865 4.80 6.43 -73.49
C TYR A 865 4.53 4.92 -73.50
N ASN A 866 3.39 4.48 -72.98
CA ASN A 866 2.99 3.07 -72.91
C ASN A 866 2.34 2.57 -74.21
N THR A 867 2.11 3.45 -75.18
CA THR A 867 1.51 3.09 -76.47
C THR A 867 2.61 2.67 -77.44
N ALA A 868 2.54 1.42 -77.90
CA ALA A 868 3.44 0.87 -78.89
C ALA A 868 3.38 1.66 -80.21
N GLN A 869 4.50 2.26 -80.60
CA GLN A 869 4.64 3.05 -81.82
C GLN A 869 5.54 2.33 -82.83
N ASN A 870 5.06 2.19 -84.07
CA ASN A 870 5.74 1.39 -85.10
C ASN A 870 6.89 2.14 -85.78
N VAL A 871 8.01 1.45 -85.98
CA VAL A 871 9.20 1.89 -86.71
C VAL A 871 9.48 0.90 -87.82
N THR A 872 9.59 1.39 -89.05
CA THR A 872 9.96 0.57 -90.21
C THR A 872 11.45 0.70 -90.48
N LEU A 873 12.17 -0.43 -90.49
CA LEU A 873 13.56 -0.55 -90.92
C LEU A 873 13.59 -1.07 -92.36
N SER A 874 14.19 -0.30 -93.27
CA SER A 874 14.34 -0.61 -94.71
C SER A 874 15.78 -0.59 -95.16
#